data_AF-A0A2V7J7V1-F1
#
_entry.id   AF-A0A2V7J7V1-F1
#
_cell.length_a   1.000
_cell.length_b   1.000
_cell.length_c   1.000
_cell.angle_alpha   90.00
_cell.angle_beta   90.00
_cell.angle_gamma   90.00
#
_symmetry.space_group_name_H-M   'P 1'
#
loop_
_entity.id
_entity.type
_entity.pdbx_description
1 polymer ?
#
loop_
_entity_poly.entity_id
_entity_poly.type
_entity_poly.pdbx_seq_one_letter_code
_entity_poly.pdbx_strand_id
1 'polypeptide(L)'
;MSPNTLLLLYAFLAVLALIVLIAVFKLHPFVALVVVSLGLGAAAGMPLSTVVKAFQDGVGGVLGFVAVVVALGTMLGKMMAESGGAARIATTLIALFGERRVHWAIMVVAFLVGIPVFFQVGFMLLIPLVFTIARRSGLSLVKIGIPLVAGLSVVHGMVPPHPAAMLAVQAYRADIGRTIAYAILVGLPTAALAGPIFATWITPRIQLPAHNPMATQLSGDTSREMPSFGLTLFTVLLPVIGMLAASVADVALDTTSAIRATIDFVGSPIVALLIALLFSFWSLGYRQHFTRDQILKFANDCLGPTATILLVIGAGGGFNRVLLESGVGKAVADLALGSHASPLVLAWTVAALIRVATGSATVAMTTSAGIVAPIAAAIPGSNAELLVLATGAGSLVLSHVNDAGFWLIKEFFNMTVPQTLKTWTVAETIIGIAGLGFTLLLSLVAGCAPREPELSAQGWIDVTATLDPARTPIYEGDAPMRFDFLKNMKQGDKLTLSAYSLGAHSGTHIDAPMHFIANGAPIDEVALEPLIGAARVIAIPDSVQAIDAAELTKHDWRGARRVLFRTRSSLRSWMDSAFHKDFAYIAPDAAQLLADAGVVLVGVDYISAEQFGAAAPRTHQILLGRGIPIVEGLDLRPVQAGDYDLIVLPLKVKGHEGAPARAIVRKR
;
A
#
# COMPACT_ATOMS: atom_id res chain seq x y z
N MET A 1 -15.20 32.42 -16.98
CA MET A 1 -14.49 31.44 -16.12
C MET A 1 -15.05 30.06 -16.43
N SER A 2 -14.24 29.01 -16.48
CA SER A 2 -14.79 27.66 -16.69
C SER A 2 -15.68 27.27 -15.49
N PRO A 3 -16.68 26.37 -15.66
CA PRO A 3 -17.50 25.87 -14.55
C PRO A 3 -16.65 25.32 -13.39
N ASN A 4 -15.55 24.62 -13.71
CA ASN A 4 -14.61 24.08 -12.73
C ASN A 4 -13.89 25.19 -11.94
N THR A 5 -13.46 26.26 -12.62
CA THR A 5 -12.81 27.41 -11.96
C THR A 5 -13.76 28.14 -11.00
N LEU A 6 -15.06 28.20 -11.34
CA LEU A 6 -16.09 28.81 -10.51
C LEU A 6 -16.32 28.02 -9.21
N LEU A 7 -16.40 26.68 -9.30
CA LEU A 7 -16.55 25.81 -8.13
C LEU A 7 -15.35 25.91 -7.18
N LEU A 8 -14.13 25.93 -7.71
CA LEU A 8 -12.91 26.12 -6.93
C LEU A 8 -12.91 27.47 -6.19
N LEU A 9 -13.37 28.53 -6.86
CA LEU A 9 -13.52 29.84 -6.24
C LEU A 9 -14.53 29.82 -5.09
N TYR A 10 -15.69 29.17 -5.26
CA TYR A 10 -16.69 29.05 -4.21
C TYR A 10 -16.17 28.28 -2.99
N ALA A 11 -15.47 27.17 -3.20
CA ALA A 11 -14.82 26.44 -2.12
C ALA A 11 -13.80 27.30 -1.38
N PHE A 12 -12.95 28.03 -2.09
CA PHE A 12 -11.98 28.95 -1.50
C PHE A 12 -12.65 30.06 -0.67
N LEU A 13 -13.69 30.69 -1.22
CA LEU A 13 -14.46 31.72 -0.53
C LEU A 13 -15.18 31.17 0.70
N ALA A 14 -15.70 29.94 0.65
CA ALA A 14 -16.34 29.30 1.79
C ALA A 14 -15.34 29.07 2.93
N VAL A 15 -14.14 28.57 2.65
CA VAL A 15 -13.08 28.39 3.66
C VAL A 15 -12.67 29.74 4.26
N LEU A 16 -12.50 30.77 3.42
CA LEU A 16 -12.18 32.12 3.88
C LEU A 16 -13.28 32.69 4.80
N ALA A 17 -14.55 32.57 4.38
CA ALA A 17 -15.69 33.02 5.16
C ALA A 17 -15.78 32.30 6.51
N LEU A 18 -15.53 31.00 6.54
CA LEU A 18 -15.50 30.20 7.77
C LEU A 18 -14.41 30.70 8.74
N ILE A 19 -13.20 30.96 8.25
CA ILE A 19 -12.10 31.51 9.04
C ILE A 19 -12.47 32.88 9.59
N VAL A 20 -13.05 33.76 8.76
CA VAL A 20 -13.44 35.12 9.17
C VAL A 20 -14.56 35.08 10.22
N LEU A 21 -15.59 34.25 10.03
CA LEU A 21 -16.68 34.10 11.00
C LEU A 21 -16.19 33.64 12.37
N ILE A 22 -15.24 32.70 12.41
CA ILE A 22 -14.74 32.14 13.66
C ILE A 22 -13.66 33.03 14.29
N ALA A 23 -12.69 33.50 13.52
CA ALA A 23 -11.52 34.20 14.05
C ALA A 23 -11.78 35.70 14.26
N VAL A 24 -12.57 36.35 13.40
CA VAL A 24 -12.84 37.79 13.46
C VAL A 24 -14.17 38.05 14.17
N PHE A 25 -15.25 37.45 13.68
CA PHE A 25 -16.59 37.65 14.25
C PHE A 25 -16.87 36.82 15.51
N LYS A 26 -15.94 35.93 15.89
CA LYS A 26 -16.03 35.06 17.09
C LYS A 26 -17.32 34.24 17.15
N LEU A 27 -17.88 33.89 16.00
CA LEU A 27 -19.04 33.02 15.91
C LEU A 27 -18.67 31.60 16.36
N HIS A 28 -19.57 30.93 17.07
CA HIS A 28 -19.33 29.56 17.54
C HIS A 28 -19.04 28.63 16.34
N PRO A 29 -17.98 27.80 16.36
CA PRO A 29 -17.57 26.99 15.22
C PRO A 29 -18.66 26.13 14.59
N PHE A 30 -19.49 25.48 15.42
CA PHE A 30 -20.64 24.71 14.95
C PHE A 30 -21.60 25.54 14.09
N VAL A 31 -21.95 26.75 14.56
CA VAL A 31 -22.88 27.64 13.84
C VAL A 31 -22.24 28.14 12.55
N ALA A 32 -20.96 28.54 12.61
CA ALA A 32 -20.22 28.98 11.43
C ALA A 32 -20.15 27.88 10.36
N LEU A 33 -19.88 26.63 10.75
CA LEU A 33 -19.85 25.49 9.83
C LEU A 33 -21.21 25.27 9.17
N VAL A 34 -22.31 25.28 9.92
CA VAL A 34 -23.66 25.14 9.36
C VAL A 34 -23.95 26.25 8.35
N VAL A 35 -23.75 27.51 8.74
CA VAL A 35 -24.06 28.67 7.89
C VAL A 35 -23.26 28.64 6.59
N VAL A 36 -21.95 28.40 6.67
CA VAL A 36 -21.06 28.36 5.50
C VAL A 36 -21.38 27.16 4.60
N SER A 37 -21.71 26.01 5.17
CA SER A 37 -22.11 24.83 4.38
C SER A 37 -23.35 25.11 3.55
N LEU A 38 -24.41 25.64 4.18
CA LEU A 38 -25.66 25.94 3.50
C LEU A 38 -25.47 27.03 2.43
N GLY A 39 -24.70 28.07 2.75
CA GLY A 39 -24.37 29.15 1.82
C GLY A 39 -23.57 28.66 0.61
N LEU A 40 -22.57 27.79 0.82
CA LEU A 40 -21.77 27.19 -0.25
C LEU A 40 -22.63 26.34 -1.19
N GLY A 41 -23.46 25.43 -0.64
CA GLY A 41 -24.31 24.58 -1.46
C GLY A 41 -25.27 25.38 -2.34
N ALA A 42 -25.87 26.43 -1.78
CA ALA A 42 -26.72 27.35 -2.53
C ALA A 42 -25.95 28.10 -3.62
N ALA A 43 -24.75 28.62 -3.30
CA ALA A 43 -23.90 29.34 -4.25
C ALA A 43 -23.39 28.44 -5.40
N ALA A 44 -23.12 27.17 -5.12
CA ALA A 44 -22.72 26.18 -6.12
C ALA A 44 -23.88 25.69 -7.01
N GLY A 45 -25.11 26.18 -6.80
CA GLY A 45 -26.27 25.84 -7.62
C GLY A 45 -26.97 24.55 -7.22
N MET A 46 -26.70 23.99 -6.04
CA MET A 46 -27.42 22.81 -5.55
C MET A 46 -28.88 23.17 -5.18
N PRO A 47 -29.86 22.30 -5.46
CA PRO A 47 -31.22 22.48 -4.96
C PRO A 47 -31.24 22.59 -3.43
N LEU A 48 -31.92 23.60 -2.86
CA LEU A 48 -31.88 23.88 -1.42
C LEU A 48 -32.26 22.67 -0.55
N SER A 49 -33.22 21.84 -0.99
CA SER A 49 -33.59 20.60 -0.29
C SER A 49 -32.46 19.56 -0.26
N THR A 50 -31.64 19.51 -1.31
CA THR A 50 -30.47 18.62 -1.37
C THR A 50 -29.32 19.14 -0.54
N VAL A 51 -29.15 20.47 -0.39
CA VAL A 51 -28.09 21.05 0.45
C VAL A 51 -28.27 20.66 1.92
N VAL A 52 -29.49 20.77 2.45
CA VAL A 52 -29.80 20.39 3.83
C VAL A 52 -29.58 18.89 4.03
N LYS A 53 -30.05 18.07 3.08
CA LYS A 53 -29.87 16.61 3.14
C LYS A 53 -28.39 16.22 3.07
N ALA A 54 -27.61 16.79 2.16
CA ALA A 54 -26.18 16.56 2.04
C ALA A 54 -25.45 16.90 3.35
N PHE A 55 -25.80 18.03 3.98
CA PHE A 55 -25.25 18.40 5.28
C PHE A 55 -25.61 17.37 6.36
N GLN A 56 -26.88 16.96 6.45
CA GLN A 56 -27.33 15.94 7.43
C GLN A 56 -26.67 14.58 7.22
N ASP A 57 -26.57 14.11 5.98
CA ASP A 57 -25.93 12.85 5.62
C ASP A 57 -24.43 12.90 5.96
N GLY A 58 -23.77 14.04 5.75
CA GLY A 58 -22.38 14.27 6.14
C GLY A 58 -22.17 14.25 7.66
N VAL A 59 -23.06 14.92 8.42
CA VAL A 59 -23.05 14.90 9.89
C VAL A 59 -23.24 13.47 10.41
N GLY A 60 -24.24 12.76 9.90
CA GLY A 60 -24.57 11.39 10.32
C GLY A 60 -23.46 10.39 9.97
N GLY A 61 -22.87 10.49 8.79
CA GLY A 61 -21.77 9.63 8.35
C GLY A 61 -20.52 9.76 9.22
N VAL A 62 -20.17 10.98 9.65
CA VAL A 62 -19.02 11.20 10.55
C VAL A 62 -19.34 10.80 11.98
N LEU A 63 -20.50 11.22 12.52
CA LEU A 63 -20.87 10.94 13.90
C LEU A 63 -21.14 9.45 14.17
N GLY A 64 -21.66 8.71 13.19
CA GLY A 64 -21.98 7.29 13.35
C GLY A 64 -20.80 6.45 13.83
N PHE A 65 -19.58 6.74 13.36
CA PHE A 65 -18.36 6.10 13.82
C PHE A 65 -17.68 6.88 14.96
N VAL A 66 -17.45 8.19 14.77
CA VAL A 66 -16.61 8.98 15.67
C VAL A 66 -17.25 9.14 17.06
N ALA A 67 -18.57 9.32 17.15
CA ALA A 67 -19.22 9.53 18.44
C ALA A 67 -19.07 8.32 19.37
N VAL A 68 -19.23 7.11 18.83
CA VAL A 68 -19.12 5.86 19.58
C VAL A 68 -17.66 5.64 20.03
N VAL A 69 -16.71 5.81 19.11
CA VAL A 69 -15.27 5.66 19.41
C VAL A 69 -14.81 6.66 20.45
N VAL A 70 -15.19 7.93 20.31
CA VAL A 70 -14.82 8.98 21.28
C VAL A 70 -15.44 8.67 22.63
N ALA A 71 -16.71 8.31 22.71
CA ALA A 71 -17.37 7.97 23.98
C ALA A 71 -16.69 6.77 24.69
N LEU A 72 -16.49 5.65 23.99
CA LEU A 72 -15.84 4.48 24.58
C LEU A 72 -14.38 4.77 24.95
N GLY A 73 -13.67 5.48 24.08
CA GLY A 73 -12.27 5.85 24.27
C GLY A 73 -12.07 6.82 25.43
N THR A 74 -12.92 7.82 25.61
CA THR A 74 -12.84 8.74 26.76
C THR A 74 -13.22 8.06 28.06
N MET A 75 -14.19 7.13 28.07
CA MET A 75 -14.48 6.31 29.25
C MET A 75 -13.28 5.44 29.64
N LEU A 76 -12.67 4.75 28.67
CA LEU A 76 -11.47 3.94 28.90
C LEU A 76 -10.31 4.82 29.39
N GLY A 77 -10.12 5.98 28.78
CA GLY A 77 -9.12 6.96 29.18
C GLY A 77 -9.35 7.51 30.59
N LYS A 78 -10.60 7.75 30.97
CA LYS A 78 -10.98 8.17 32.33
C LYS A 78 -10.68 7.06 33.34
N MET A 79 -10.98 5.81 33.02
CA MET A 79 -10.61 4.66 33.87
C MET A 79 -9.09 4.56 34.05
N MET A 80 -8.30 4.76 32.99
CA MET A 80 -6.83 4.79 33.09
C MET A 80 -6.31 5.95 33.94
N ALA A 81 -6.95 7.11 33.85
CA ALA A 81 -6.59 8.29 34.61
C ALA A 81 -6.85 8.07 36.11
N GLU A 82 -8.08 7.73 36.48
CA GLU A 82 -8.52 7.57 37.87
C GLU A 82 -7.82 6.38 38.57
N SER A 83 -7.56 5.29 37.83
CA SER A 83 -6.84 4.14 38.37
C SER A 83 -5.36 4.38 38.61
N GLY A 84 -4.78 5.46 38.10
CA GLY A 84 -3.32 5.67 38.07
C GLY A 84 -2.60 4.83 37.00
N GLY A 85 -3.34 4.12 36.14
CA GLY A 85 -2.76 3.34 35.04
C GLY A 85 -1.99 4.21 34.04
N ALA A 86 -2.55 5.35 33.63
CA ALA A 86 -1.86 6.29 32.74
C ALA A 86 -0.54 6.79 33.37
N ALA A 87 -0.54 7.02 34.68
CA ALA A 87 0.64 7.42 35.45
C ALA A 87 1.69 6.31 35.52
N ARG A 88 1.28 5.04 35.68
CA ARG A 88 2.20 3.90 35.65
C ARG A 88 2.92 3.82 34.30
N ILE A 89 2.20 3.86 33.19
CA ILE A 89 2.78 3.80 31.83
C ILE A 89 3.72 5.00 31.60
N ALA A 90 3.27 6.21 31.95
CA ALA A 90 4.09 7.42 31.82
C ALA A 90 5.41 7.31 32.59
N THR A 91 5.36 6.83 33.84
CA THR A 91 6.56 6.68 34.68
C THR A 91 7.53 5.67 34.09
N THR A 92 7.04 4.53 33.61
CA THR A 92 7.88 3.53 32.95
C THR A 92 8.53 4.09 31.69
N LEU A 93 7.80 4.81 30.84
CA LEU A 93 8.37 5.42 29.63
C LEU A 93 9.41 6.50 29.96
N ILE A 94 9.16 7.34 30.97
CA ILE A 94 10.13 8.34 31.42
C ILE A 94 11.38 7.68 31.99
N ALA A 95 11.25 6.59 32.76
CA ALA A 95 12.39 5.86 33.30
C ALA A 95 13.24 5.18 32.22
N LEU A 96 12.61 4.63 31.17
CA LEU A 96 13.32 3.93 30.09
C LEU A 96 14.00 4.88 29.10
N PHE A 97 13.30 5.94 28.68
CA PHE A 97 13.77 6.83 27.61
C PHE A 97 14.37 8.14 28.12
N GLY A 98 14.08 8.51 29.37
CA GLY A 98 14.42 9.79 29.97
C GLY A 98 13.42 10.90 29.62
N GLU A 99 13.29 11.88 30.52
CA GLU A 99 12.36 13.03 30.38
C GLU A 99 12.57 13.80 29.08
N ARG A 100 13.85 13.97 28.67
CA ARG A 100 14.20 14.70 27.45
C ARG A 100 13.79 13.98 26.17
N ARG A 101 13.64 12.65 26.16
CA ARG A 101 13.35 11.88 24.93
C ARG A 101 11.95 11.26 24.92
N VAL A 102 11.14 11.49 25.96
CA VAL A 102 9.79 10.91 26.06
C VAL A 102 8.89 11.27 24.87
N HIS A 103 9.11 12.44 24.26
CA HIS A 103 8.39 12.89 23.07
C HIS A 103 8.80 12.15 21.77
N TRP A 104 9.96 11.50 21.73
CA TRP A 104 10.31 10.55 20.66
C TRP A 104 9.68 9.18 20.92
N ALA A 105 9.70 8.73 22.18
CA ALA A 105 9.08 7.47 22.57
C ALA A 105 7.57 7.46 22.26
N ILE A 106 6.86 8.55 22.55
CA ILE A 106 5.42 8.65 22.26
C ILE A 106 5.11 8.60 20.76
N MET A 107 6.00 9.15 19.90
CA MET A 107 5.84 9.05 18.44
C MET A 107 5.99 7.61 17.96
N VAL A 108 6.97 6.86 18.49
CA VAL A 108 7.16 5.45 18.12
C VAL A 108 5.98 4.61 18.60
N VAL A 109 5.54 4.82 19.84
CA VAL A 109 4.36 4.14 20.39
C VAL A 109 3.12 4.44 19.54
N ALA A 110 2.91 5.71 19.17
CA ALA A 110 1.82 6.13 18.30
C ALA A 110 1.88 5.46 16.93
N PHE A 111 3.07 5.39 16.33
CA PHE A 111 3.27 4.76 15.03
C PHE A 111 2.92 3.27 15.08
N LEU A 112 3.43 2.54 16.08
CA LEU A 112 3.19 1.10 16.24
C LEU A 112 1.72 0.79 16.56
N VAL A 113 1.12 1.54 17.49
CA VAL A 113 -0.29 1.39 17.85
C VAL A 113 -1.20 1.79 16.69
N GLY A 114 -0.79 2.75 15.86
CA GLY A 114 -1.58 3.20 14.72
C GLY A 114 -1.74 2.16 13.62
N ILE A 115 -0.83 1.18 13.47
CA ILE A 115 -0.86 0.23 12.34
C ILE A 115 -2.21 -0.50 12.25
N PRO A 116 -2.72 -1.09 13.36
CA PRO A 116 -4.04 -1.71 13.38
C PRO A 116 -5.20 -0.76 13.66
N VAL A 117 -4.93 0.47 14.12
CA VAL A 117 -5.93 1.30 14.77
C VAL A 117 -6.20 2.57 13.98
N PHE A 118 -7.48 2.88 13.76
CA PHE A 118 -7.89 4.15 13.16
C PHE A 118 -7.34 5.36 13.94
N PHE A 119 -6.98 6.43 13.23
CA PHE A 119 -6.42 7.66 13.82
C PHE A 119 -7.19 8.13 15.07
N GLN A 120 -8.52 8.25 14.97
CA GLN A 120 -9.35 8.73 16.09
C GLN A 120 -9.30 7.78 17.29
N VAL A 121 -9.34 6.46 17.03
CA VAL A 121 -9.27 5.43 18.07
C VAL A 121 -7.91 5.47 18.75
N GLY A 122 -6.83 5.48 17.99
CA GLY A 122 -5.46 5.52 18.51
C GLY A 122 -5.19 6.79 19.31
N PHE A 123 -5.73 7.92 18.84
CA PHE A 123 -5.67 9.18 19.57
C PHE A 123 -6.43 9.11 20.89
N MET A 124 -7.66 8.57 20.92
CA MET A 124 -8.41 8.38 22.17
C MET A 124 -7.68 7.46 23.17
N LEU A 125 -7.02 6.41 22.69
CA LEU A 125 -6.29 5.47 23.55
C LEU A 125 -5.05 6.10 24.19
N LEU A 126 -4.36 6.98 23.45
CA LEU A 126 -3.05 7.50 23.86
C LEU A 126 -3.11 8.91 24.48
N ILE A 127 -4.21 9.66 24.31
CA ILE A 127 -4.34 11.01 24.86
C ILE A 127 -4.24 11.11 26.39
N PRO A 128 -4.74 10.16 27.22
CA PRO A 128 -4.56 10.23 28.69
C PRO A 128 -3.08 10.14 29.07
N LEU A 129 -2.30 9.36 28.31
CA LEU A 129 -0.86 9.24 28.50
C LEU A 129 -0.15 10.57 28.19
N VAL A 130 -0.56 11.28 27.13
CA VAL A 130 -0.02 12.61 26.81
C VAL A 130 -0.27 13.61 27.93
N PHE A 131 -1.50 13.71 28.45
CA PHE A 131 -1.81 14.61 29.57
C PHE A 131 -0.98 14.28 30.81
N THR A 132 -0.84 12.99 31.12
CA THR A 132 -0.10 12.53 32.29
C THR A 132 1.41 12.78 32.17
N ILE A 133 1.99 12.53 31.00
CA ILE A 133 3.41 12.80 30.73
C ILE A 133 3.68 14.30 30.78
N ALA A 134 2.85 15.13 30.15
CA ALA A 134 3.00 16.58 30.16
C ALA A 134 2.96 17.15 31.59
N ARG A 135 2.01 16.68 32.41
CA ARG A 135 1.90 17.10 33.81
C ARG A 135 3.11 16.67 34.65
N ARG A 136 3.64 15.46 34.45
CA ARG A 136 4.79 14.93 35.24
C ARG A 136 6.13 15.50 34.82
N SER A 137 6.36 15.65 33.52
CA SER A 137 7.63 16.15 32.97
C SER A 137 7.71 17.69 32.92
N GLY A 138 6.60 18.39 33.21
CA GLY A 138 6.50 19.84 33.07
C GLY A 138 6.57 20.33 31.62
N LEU A 139 6.56 19.42 30.63
CA LEU A 139 6.58 19.75 29.22
C LEU A 139 5.21 20.21 28.73
N SER A 140 5.19 21.13 27.77
CA SER A 140 3.96 21.58 27.12
C SER A 140 3.22 20.42 26.45
N LEU A 141 1.88 20.45 26.48
CA LEU A 141 1.04 19.46 25.77
C LEU A 141 1.37 19.38 24.29
N VAL A 142 1.72 20.50 23.65
CA VAL A 142 2.11 20.52 22.22
C VAL A 142 3.38 19.70 21.98
N LYS A 143 4.33 19.73 22.93
CA LYS A 143 5.63 19.05 22.83
C LYS A 143 5.50 17.53 22.81
N ILE A 144 4.46 16.99 23.47
CA ILE A 144 4.19 15.54 23.57
C ILE A 144 3.08 15.12 22.60
N GLY A 145 2.08 15.98 22.42
CA GLY A 145 0.89 15.70 21.63
C GLY A 145 1.12 15.78 20.12
N ILE A 146 1.95 16.70 19.62
CA ILE A 146 2.26 16.77 18.18
C ILE A 146 3.01 15.51 17.69
N PRO A 147 4.02 14.99 18.42
CA PRO A 147 4.66 13.71 18.09
C PRO A 147 3.70 12.52 18.10
N LEU A 148 2.74 12.49 19.03
CA LEU A 148 1.70 11.46 19.06
C LEU A 148 0.88 11.49 17.76
N VAL A 149 0.31 12.64 17.42
CA VAL A 149 -0.62 12.73 16.29
C VAL A 149 0.10 12.57 14.95
N ALA A 150 1.38 12.97 14.86
CA ALA A 150 2.20 12.74 13.67
C ALA A 150 2.43 11.25 13.42
N GLY A 151 2.74 10.47 14.46
CA GLY A 151 2.90 9.03 14.34
C GLY A 151 1.62 8.32 13.88
N LEU A 152 0.47 8.68 14.47
CA LEU A 152 -0.84 8.14 14.08
C LEU A 152 -1.22 8.56 12.65
N SER A 153 -0.95 9.81 12.27
CA SER A 153 -1.35 10.36 10.97
C SER A 153 -0.58 9.73 9.82
N VAL A 154 0.75 9.59 9.94
CA VAL A 154 1.58 8.92 8.93
C VAL A 154 1.07 7.51 8.65
N VAL A 155 0.76 6.76 9.71
CA VAL A 155 0.25 5.39 9.58
C VAL A 155 -1.12 5.38 8.92
N HIS A 156 -2.00 6.29 9.32
CA HIS A 156 -3.34 6.44 8.75
C HIS A 156 -3.33 6.63 7.22
N GLY A 157 -2.42 7.45 6.71
CA GLY A 157 -2.36 7.75 5.28
C GLY A 157 -1.44 6.85 4.47
N MET A 158 -0.43 6.19 5.07
CA MET A 158 0.63 5.53 4.28
C MET A 158 0.78 4.03 4.51
N VAL A 159 0.31 3.49 5.64
CA VAL A 159 0.66 2.13 6.07
C VAL A 159 -0.57 1.21 6.00
N PRO A 160 -0.58 0.19 5.11
CA PRO A 160 -1.54 -0.91 5.18
C PRO A 160 -1.41 -1.66 6.52
N PRO A 161 -2.50 -2.17 7.14
CA PRO A 161 -3.80 -2.53 6.56
C PRO A 161 -4.87 -1.43 6.62
N HIS A 162 -4.49 -0.17 6.92
CA HIS A 162 -5.48 0.90 7.06
C HIS A 162 -6.39 1.00 5.81
N PRO A 163 -7.73 1.03 5.92
CA PRO A 163 -8.61 0.76 4.77
C PRO A 163 -8.38 1.64 3.53
N ALA A 164 -8.06 2.92 3.71
CA ALA A 164 -7.73 3.82 2.61
C ALA A 164 -6.44 3.40 1.88
N ALA A 165 -5.41 3.02 2.65
CA ALA A 165 -4.15 2.52 2.13
C ALA A 165 -4.32 1.14 1.46
N MET A 166 -5.12 0.24 2.04
CA MET A 166 -5.46 -1.04 1.43
C MET A 166 -6.22 -0.88 0.12
N LEU A 167 -7.17 0.05 0.04
CA LEU A 167 -7.87 0.34 -1.21
C LEU A 167 -6.90 0.86 -2.26
N ALA A 168 -5.98 1.76 -1.90
CA ALA A 168 -4.97 2.25 -2.82
C ALA A 168 -4.03 1.12 -3.30
N VAL A 169 -3.63 0.21 -2.41
CA VAL A 169 -2.85 -0.99 -2.76
C VAL A 169 -3.58 -1.83 -3.81
N GLN A 170 -4.88 -2.08 -3.60
CA GLN A 170 -5.71 -2.83 -4.55
C GLN A 170 -5.88 -2.08 -5.88
N ALA A 171 -6.14 -0.76 -5.82
CA ALA A 171 -6.36 0.08 -7.00
C ALA A 171 -5.12 0.15 -7.90
N TYR A 172 -3.93 0.27 -7.31
CA TYR A 172 -2.67 0.29 -8.04
C TYR A 172 -2.07 -1.09 -8.31
N ARG A 173 -2.69 -2.16 -7.80
CA ARG A 173 -2.17 -3.55 -7.85
C ARG A 173 -0.75 -3.65 -7.23
N ALA A 174 -0.53 -2.95 -6.13
CA ALA A 174 0.74 -2.95 -5.41
C ALA A 174 0.90 -4.23 -4.56
N ASP A 175 2.14 -4.64 -4.32
CA ASP A 175 2.42 -5.71 -3.35
C ASP A 175 2.25 -5.19 -1.92
N ILE A 176 1.40 -5.85 -1.11
CA ILE A 176 1.10 -5.43 0.26
C ILE A 176 2.37 -5.42 1.14
N GLY A 177 3.18 -6.49 1.06
CA GLY A 177 4.36 -6.66 1.90
C GLY A 177 5.43 -5.59 1.64
N ARG A 178 5.73 -5.32 0.36
CA ARG A 178 6.63 -4.25 -0.07
C ARG A 178 6.07 -2.88 0.28
N THR A 179 4.76 -2.66 0.12
CA THR A 179 4.12 -1.39 0.50
C THR A 179 4.30 -1.12 2.00
N ILE A 180 4.08 -2.13 2.86
CA ILE A 180 4.31 -1.99 4.31
C ILE A 180 5.78 -1.68 4.60
N ALA A 181 6.72 -2.41 3.98
CA ALA A 181 8.15 -2.17 4.17
C ALA A 181 8.56 -0.74 3.77
N TYR A 182 8.12 -0.27 2.60
CA TYR A 182 8.36 1.09 2.14
C TYR A 182 7.68 2.13 3.01
N ALA A 183 6.44 1.88 3.46
CA ALA A 183 5.71 2.79 4.32
C ALA A 183 6.36 2.94 5.70
N ILE A 184 6.99 1.89 6.25
CA ILE A 184 7.79 2.00 7.47
C ILE A 184 9.07 2.80 7.21
N LEU A 185 9.78 2.50 6.12
CA LEU A 185 11.03 3.15 5.74
C LEU A 185 10.86 4.66 5.49
N VAL A 186 9.78 5.04 4.82
CA VAL A 186 9.42 6.45 4.53
C VAL A 186 8.68 7.09 5.70
N GLY A 187 7.79 6.34 6.35
CA GLY A 187 6.88 6.85 7.36
C GLY A 187 7.58 7.22 8.66
N LEU A 188 8.52 6.41 9.16
CA LEU A 188 9.23 6.73 10.41
C LEU A 188 10.02 8.05 10.33
N PRO A 189 10.83 8.31 9.28
CA PRO A 189 11.47 9.61 9.08
C PRO A 189 10.47 10.76 8.93
N THR A 190 9.37 10.53 8.21
CA THR A 190 8.29 11.52 8.04
C THR A 190 7.66 11.89 9.39
N ALA A 191 7.32 10.89 10.21
CA ALA A 191 6.76 11.07 11.54
C ALA A 191 7.75 11.76 12.48
N ALA A 192 9.05 11.48 12.37
CA ALA A 192 10.09 12.14 13.14
C ALA A 192 10.20 13.65 12.82
N LEU A 193 10.13 14.01 11.54
CA LEU A 193 10.15 15.40 11.09
C LEU A 193 8.91 16.18 11.55
N ALA A 194 7.71 15.66 11.26
CA ALA A 194 6.45 16.31 11.60
C ALA A 194 6.10 16.24 13.10
N GLY A 195 6.65 15.27 13.80
CA GLY A 195 6.41 15.02 15.22
C GLY A 195 7.45 15.70 16.10
N PRO A 196 8.41 14.96 16.67
CA PRO A 196 9.34 15.48 17.68
C PRO A 196 10.18 16.67 17.22
N ILE A 197 10.65 16.69 15.97
CA ILE A 197 11.48 17.80 15.45
C ILE A 197 10.64 19.07 15.33
N PHE A 198 9.53 19.03 14.61
CA PHE A 198 8.62 20.16 14.48
C PHE A 198 8.02 20.60 15.82
N ALA A 199 7.61 19.67 16.68
CA ALA A 199 7.08 19.96 18.01
C ALA A 199 8.07 20.76 18.86
N THR A 200 9.37 20.44 18.77
CA THR A 200 10.44 21.20 19.44
C THR A 200 10.48 22.65 19.00
N TRP A 201 10.29 22.88 17.70
CA TRP A 201 10.32 24.22 17.12
C TRP A 201 9.05 25.02 17.40
N ILE A 202 7.86 24.42 17.30
CA ILE A 202 6.60 25.15 17.45
C ILE A 202 6.21 25.40 18.91
N THR A 203 6.61 24.52 19.84
CA THR A 203 6.21 24.60 21.26
C THR A 203 6.47 25.97 21.90
N PRO A 204 7.66 26.59 21.78
CA PRO A 204 7.93 27.91 22.38
C PRO A 204 7.06 29.05 21.82
N ARG A 205 6.42 28.83 20.66
CA ARG A 205 5.61 29.82 19.93
C ARG A 205 4.11 29.70 20.21
N ILE A 206 3.70 28.71 21.02
CA ILE A 206 2.30 28.44 21.33
C ILE A 206 2.09 28.51 22.85
N GLN A 207 1.24 29.44 23.27
CA GLN A 207 0.77 29.53 24.65
C GLN A 207 -0.61 28.90 24.77
N LEU A 208 -0.70 27.81 25.51
CA LEU A 208 -1.97 27.17 25.82
C LEU A 208 -2.62 27.83 27.04
N PRO A 209 -3.97 27.83 27.13
CA PRO A 209 -4.66 28.28 28.33
C PRO A 209 -4.22 27.51 29.58
N ALA A 210 -4.15 28.18 30.73
CA ALA A 210 -3.76 27.56 32.00
C ALA A 210 -4.71 26.44 32.45
N HIS A 211 -6.00 26.54 32.07
CA HIS A 211 -7.01 25.53 32.34
C HIS A 211 -7.41 24.80 31.05
N ASN A 212 -7.33 23.47 31.06
CA ASN A 212 -7.82 22.61 29.98
C ASN A 212 -8.89 21.65 30.57
N PRO A 213 -10.16 21.75 30.14
CA PRO A 213 -11.24 20.90 30.64
C PRO A 213 -10.98 19.39 30.44
N MET A 214 -10.44 19.02 29.28
CA MET A 214 -10.11 17.63 28.94
C MET A 214 -8.95 17.11 29.78
N ALA A 215 -7.92 17.92 29.97
CA ALA A 215 -6.79 17.56 30.84
C ALA A 215 -7.25 17.35 32.28
N THR A 216 -8.17 18.17 32.79
CA THR A 216 -8.71 18.03 34.15
C THR A 216 -9.49 16.72 34.31
N GLN A 217 -10.26 16.32 33.30
CA GLN A 217 -10.99 15.06 33.32
C GLN A 217 -10.09 13.83 33.15
N LEU A 218 -9.04 13.92 32.34
CA LEU A 218 -8.19 12.78 31.96
C LEU A 218 -6.86 12.73 32.73
N SER A 219 -6.65 13.63 33.68
CA SER A 219 -5.52 13.59 34.63
C SER A 219 -6.05 13.18 36.00
N GLY A 220 -5.94 11.89 36.33
CA GLY A 220 -6.44 11.38 37.61
C GLY A 220 -5.55 11.73 38.81
N ASP A 221 -5.96 11.25 39.98
CA ASP A 221 -5.24 11.43 41.23
C ASP A 221 -4.02 10.49 41.31
N THR A 222 -2.82 11.08 41.37
CA THR A 222 -1.55 10.34 41.42
C THR A 222 -1.18 9.83 42.81
N SER A 223 -1.99 10.09 43.83
CA SER A 223 -1.72 9.71 45.23
C SER A 223 -2.06 8.25 45.57
N ARG A 224 -2.77 7.54 44.68
CA ARG A 224 -3.20 6.15 44.89
C ARG A 224 -2.18 5.12 44.42
N GLU A 225 -2.27 3.92 45.00
CA GLU A 225 -1.47 2.78 44.56
C GLU A 225 -1.72 2.47 43.08
N MET A 226 -0.66 2.61 42.28
CA MET A 226 -0.74 2.41 40.83
C MET A 226 -0.83 0.91 40.49
N PRO A 227 -1.68 0.53 39.52
CA PRO A 227 -1.79 -0.85 39.05
C PRO A 227 -0.46 -1.35 38.48
N SER A 228 -0.33 -2.68 38.36
CA SER A 228 0.83 -3.28 37.73
C SER A 228 0.96 -2.86 36.26
N PHE A 229 2.18 -2.58 35.81
CA PHE A 229 2.44 -2.13 34.43
C PHE A 229 1.90 -3.12 33.39
N GLY A 230 2.10 -4.43 33.58
CA GLY A 230 1.63 -5.46 32.65
C GLY A 230 0.11 -5.50 32.51
N LEU A 231 -0.62 -5.43 33.63
CA LEU A 231 -2.10 -5.39 33.59
C LEU A 231 -2.58 -4.13 32.89
N THR A 232 -2.03 -2.96 33.23
CA THR A 232 -2.41 -1.70 32.59
C THR A 232 -2.11 -1.71 31.10
N LEU A 233 -0.91 -2.16 30.71
CA LEU A 233 -0.51 -2.23 29.31
C LEU A 233 -1.43 -3.18 28.53
N PHE A 234 -1.76 -4.35 29.09
CA PHE A 234 -2.70 -5.28 28.48
C PHE A 234 -4.10 -4.67 28.33
N THR A 235 -4.66 -4.02 29.36
CA THR A 235 -5.97 -3.36 29.27
C THR A 235 -6.02 -2.32 28.16
N VAL A 236 -4.96 -1.52 28.00
CA VAL A 236 -4.90 -0.43 27.00
C VAL A 236 -4.63 -0.95 25.60
N LEU A 237 -3.85 -2.03 25.46
CA LEU A 237 -3.55 -2.66 24.19
C LEU A 237 -4.59 -3.69 23.77
N LEU A 238 -5.53 -4.09 24.64
CA LEU A 238 -6.59 -5.03 24.28
C LEU A 238 -7.36 -4.68 22.98
N PRO A 239 -7.79 -3.42 22.75
CA PRO A 239 -8.47 -3.09 21.50
C PRO A 239 -7.51 -3.17 20.31
N VAL A 240 -6.24 -2.79 20.50
CA VAL A 240 -5.16 -2.87 19.49
C VAL A 240 -4.91 -4.32 19.09
N ILE A 241 -4.85 -5.24 20.06
CA ILE A 241 -4.66 -6.68 19.84
C ILE A 241 -5.84 -7.26 19.05
N GLY A 242 -7.07 -6.89 19.39
CA GLY A 242 -8.26 -7.31 18.65
C GLY A 242 -8.25 -6.82 17.19
N MET A 243 -7.95 -5.54 16.98
CA MET A 243 -7.84 -4.95 15.64
C MET A 243 -6.70 -5.53 14.81
N LEU A 244 -5.55 -5.86 15.44
CA LEU A 244 -4.44 -6.58 14.79
C LEU A 244 -4.87 -7.98 14.35
N ALA A 245 -5.58 -8.72 15.23
CA ALA A 245 -6.05 -10.06 14.91
C ALA A 245 -7.00 -10.03 13.69
N ALA A 246 -7.93 -9.08 13.63
CA ALA A 246 -8.78 -8.87 12.46
C ALA A 246 -7.98 -8.52 11.21
N SER A 247 -7.03 -7.58 11.32
CA SER A 247 -6.17 -7.21 10.19
C SER A 247 -5.35 -8.37 9.64
N VAL A 248 -4.83 -9.26 10.51
CA VAL A 248 -4.10 -10.47 10.10
C VAL A 248 -5.06 -11.49 9.49
N ALA A 249 -6.25 -11.67 10.06
CA ALA A 249 -7.28 -12.56 9.52
C ALA A 249 -7.73 -12.13 8.12
N ASP A 250 -7.86 -10.83 7.87
CA ASP A 250 -8.22 -10.26 6.56
C ASP A 250 -7.25 -10.67 5.45
N VAL A 251 -5.96 -10.84 5.80
CA VAL A 251 -4.89 -11.22 4.86
C VAL A 251 -4.70 -12.74 4.81
N ALA A 252 -4.87 -13.45 5.93
CA ALA A 252 -4.51 -14.86 6.04
C ALA A 252 -5.68 -15.83 5.81
N LEU A 253 -6.93 -15.38 5.93
CA LEU A 253 -8.13 -16.22 5.86
C LEU A 253 -9.06 -15.81 4.73
N ASP A 254 -9.70 -16.80 4.09
CA ASP A 254 -10.70 -16.57 3.05
C ASP A 254 -11.93 -15.83 3.57
N THR A 255 -12.55 -15.03 2.70
CA THR A 255 -13.74 -14.20 3.00
C THR A 255 -14.97 -15.01 3.40
N THR A 256 -15.01 -16.31 3.08
CA THR A 256 -16.10 -17.24 3.42
C THR A 256 -15.92 -17.93 4.78
N SER A 257 -14.79 -17.73 5.45
CA SER A 257 -14.47 -18.38 6.72
C SER A 257 -15.31 -17.83 7.88
N ALA A 258 -16.02 -18.70 8.59
CA ALA A 258 -16.76 -18.31 9.81
C ALA A 258 -15.82 -17.83 10.93
N ILE A 259 -14.59 -18.35 10.96
CA ILE A 259 -13.55 -17.93 11.91
C ILE A 259 -13.15 -16.48 11.61
N ARG A 260 -12.92 -16.14 10.33
CA ARG A 260 -12.62 -14.77 9.91
C ARG A 260 -13.74 -13.82 10.32
N ALA A 261 -14.98 -14.13 10.00
CA ALA A 261 -16.13 -13.28 10.37
C ALA A 261 -16.21 -13.01 11.89
N THR A 262 -15.88 -14.01 12.71
CA THR A 262 -15.85 -13.86 14.18
C THR A 262 -14.70 -12.95 14.63
N ILE A 263 -13.51 -13.13 14.07
CA ILE A 263 -12.35 -12.30 14.39
C ILE A 263 -12.60 -10.85 13.93
N ASP A 264 -13.16 -10.64 12.73
CA ASP A 264 -13.49 -9.32 12.19
C ASP A 264 -14.52 -8.59 13.06
N PHE A 265 -15.53 -9.31 13.57
CA PHE A 265 -16.50 -8.75 14.50
C PHE A 265 -15.84 -8.29 15.80
N VAL A 266 -15.04 -9.17 16.44
CA VAL A 266 -14.35 -8.88 17.71
C VAL A 266 -13.30 -7.77 17.55
N GLY A 267 -12.58 -7.78 16.43
CA GLY A 267 -11.56 -6.81 16.09
C GLY A 267 -12.11 -5.51 15.50
N SER A 268 -13.41 -5.39 15.26
CA SER A 268 -14.00 -4.13 14.82
C SER A 268 -13.77 -3.03 15.89
N PRO A 269 -13.47 -1.78 15.51
CA PRO A 269 -13.05 -0.76 16.49
C PRO A 269 -14.03 -0.53 17.63
N ILE A 270 -15.33 -0.57 17.35
CA ILE A 270 -16.39 -0.37 18.35
C ILE A 270 -16.42 -1.53 19.34
N VAL A 271 -16.41 -2.78 18.85
CA VAL A 271 -16.48 -3.98 19.69
C VAL A 271 -15.18 -4.15 20.49
N ALA A 272 -14.03 -3.94 19.85
CA ALA A 272 -12.73 -4.01 20.49
C ALA A 272 -12.59 -2.99 21.65
N LEU A 273 -13.02 -1.74 21.42
CA LEU A 273 -13.05 -0.71 22.48
C LEU A 273 -14.05 -1.04 23.59
N LEU A 274 -15.22 -1.58 23.24
CA LEU A 274 -16.21 -1.99 24.24
C LEU A 274 -15.68 -3.12 25.13
N ILE A 275 -15.05 -4.13 24.54
CA ILE A 275 -14.41 -5.23 25.28
C ILE A 275 -13.31 -4.67 26.20
N ALA A 276 -12.46 -3.77 25.69
CA ALA A 276 -11.43 -3.10 26.47
C ALA A 276 -11.99 -2.28 27.62
N LEU A 277 -13.09 -1.54 27.40
CA LEU A 277 -13.76 -0.76 28.42
C LEU A 277 -14.36 -1.65 29.52
N LEU A 278 -15.09 -2.71 29.15
CA LEU A 278 -15.66 -3.66 30.11
C LEU A 278 -14.57 -4.36 30.92
N PHE A 279 -13.49 -4.76 30.25
CA PHE A 279 -12.32 -5.31 30.93
C PHE A 279 -11.64 -4.28 31.84
N SER A 280 -11.64 -3.00 31.48
CA SER A 280 -11.10 -1.91 32.32
C SER A 280 -11.90 -1.70 33.60
N PHE A 281 -13.23 -1.90 33.60
CA PHE A 281 -14.05 -1.84 34.81
C PHE A 281 -13.64 -2.90 35.83
N TRP A 282 -13.20 -4.07 35.37
CA TRP A 282 -12.63 -5.08 36.25
C TRP A 282 -11.17 -4.80 36.61
N SER A 283 -10.30 -4.62 35.61
CA SER A 283 -8.85 -4.53 35.78
C SER A 283 -8.36 -3.23 36.41
N LEU A 284 -8.95 -2.09 36.04
CA LEU A 284 -8.60 -0.75 36.51
C LEU A 284 -9.67 -0.15 37.42
N GLY A 285 -10.86 -0.76 37.49
CA GLY A 285 -11.92 -0.40 38.43
C GLY A 285 -11.89 -1.24 39.70
N TYR A 286 -12.55 -2.40 39.69
CA TYR A 286 -12.73 -3.23 40.89
C TYR A 286 -11.40 -3.69 41.54
N ARG A 287 -10.39 -4.05 40.74
CA ARG A 287 -9.06 -4.42 41.29
C ARG A 287 -8.31 -3.26 41.94
N GLN A 288 -8.68 -2.02 41.61
CA GLN A 288 -8.15 -0.79 42.23
C GLN A 288 -9.11 -0.26 43.31
N HIS A 289 -10.00 -1.11 43.82
CA HIS A 289 -10.93 -0.83 44.91
C HIS A 289 -11.97 0.26 44.61
N PHE A 290 -12.31 0.49 43.34
CA PHE A 290 -13.44 1.37 42.99
C PHE A 290 -14.78 0.66 43.17
N THR A 291 -15.77 1.38 43.71
CA THR A 291 -17.15 0.91 43.79
C THR A 291 -17.86 1.04 42.44
N ARG A 292 -18.96 0.32 42.27
CA ARG A 292 -19.81 0.40 41.06
C ARG A 292 -20.28 1.84 40.80
N ASP A 293 -20.63 2.58 41.85
CA ASP A 293 -21.10 3.97 41.74
C ASP A 293 -19.98 4.91 41.29
N GLN A 294 -18.74 4.67 41.74
CA GLN A 294 -17.58 5.43 41.29
C GLN A 294 -17.29 5.17 39.80
N ILE A 295 -17.33 3.91 39.37
CA ILE A 295 -17.14 3.55 37.96
C ILE A 295 -18.22 4.19 37.09
N LEU A 296 -19.49 4.14 37.51
CA LEU A 296 -20.60 4.81 36.82
C LEU A 296 -20.38 6.32 36.73
N LYS A 297 -19.96 6.95 37.84
CA LYS A 297 -19.63 8.37 37.87
C LYS A 297 -18.52 8.71 36.88
N PHE A 298 -17.44 7.94 36.83
CA PHE A 298 -16.35 8.15 35.88
C PHE A 298 -16.82 8.06 34.43
N ALA A 299 -17.64 7.06 34.11
CA ALA A 299 -18.22 6.92 32.78
C ALA A 299 -19.08 8.13 32.38
N ASN A 300 -19.85 8.70 33.31
CA ASN A 300 -20.69 9.87 33.05
C ASN A 300 -19.89 11.19 32.94
N ASP A 301 -18.99 11.44 33.88
CA ASP A 301 -18.25 12.70 34.00
C ASP A 301 -17.35 12.98 32.79
N CYS A 302 -16.87 11.92 32.13
CA CYS A 302 -16.00 12.05 30.96
C CYS A 302 -16.73 12.40 29.65
N LEU A 303 -18.06 12.20 29.57
CA LEU A 303 -18.82 12.41 28.33
C LEU A 303 -19.19 13.88 28.11
N GLY A 304 -19.54 14.63 29.16
CA GLY A 304 -20.02 16.01 29.05
C GLY A 304 -19.12 16.91 28.20
N PRO A 305 -17.81 16.99 28.49
CA PRO A 305 -16.86 17.80 27.72
C PRO A 305 -16.69 17.38 26.26
N THR A 306 -17.07 16.15 25.89
CA THR A 306 -16.99 15.66 24.50
C THR A 306 -18.14 16.16 23.63
N ALA A 307 -19.26 16.62 24.20
CA ALA A 307 -20.46 16.99 23.44
C ALA A 307 -20.19 18.10 22.40
N THR A 308 -19.50 19.17 22.82
CA THR A 308 -19.11 20.26 21.91
C THR A 308 -18.16 19.76 20.82
N ILE A 309 -17.22 18.86 21.19
CA ILE A 309 -16.26 18.26 20.26
C ILE A 309 -17.00 17.48 19.17
N LEU A 310 -17.94 16.62 19.57
CA LEU A 310 -18.74 15.82 18.65
C LEU A 310 -19.58 16.69 17.72
N LEU A 311 -20.27 17.71 18.25
CA LEU A 311 -21.08 18.62 17.42
C LEU A 311 -20.24 19.30 16.34
N VAL A 312 -19.07 19.83 16.71
CA VAL A 312 -18.19 20.53 15.77
C VAL A 312 -17.57 19.56 14.74
N ILE A 313 -17.15 18.37 15.18
CA ILE A 313 -16.67 17.31 14.27
C ILE A 313 -17.76 16.91 13.27
N GLY A 314 -18.99 16.69 13.74
CA GLY A 314 -20.13 16.34 12.89
C GLY A 314 -20.43 17.44 11.88
N ALA A 315 -20.47 18.70 12.31
CA ALA A 315 -20.69 19.84 11.40
C ALA A 315 -19.57 19.99 10.36
N GLY A 316 -18.32 19.67 10.71
CA GLY A 316 -17.22 19.56 9.75
C GLY A 316 -17.47 18.47 8.70
N GLY A 317 -18.00 17.32 9.11
CA GLY A 317 -18.47 16.26 8.22
C GLY A 317 -19.58 16.71 7.26
N GLY A 318 -20.55 17.45 7.78
CA GLY A 318 -21.61 18.09 6.97
C GLY A 318 -21.05 19.07 5.93
N PHE A 319 -20.13 19.94 6.34
CA PHE A 319 -19.44 20.87 5.44
C PHE A 319 -18.69 20.16 4.32
N ASN A 320 -17.92 19.11 4.65
CA ASN A 320 -17.24 18.27 3.69
C ASN A 320 -18.21 17.65 2.68
N ARG A 321 -19.33 17.08 3.16
CA ARG A 321 -20.30 16.43 2.26
C ARG A 321 -20.93 17.41 1.27
N VAL A 322 -21.24 18.63 1.71
CA VAL A 322 -21.72 19.70 0.80
C VAL A 322 -20.63 20.10 -0.21
N LEU A 323 -19.38 20.23 0.21
CA LEU A 323 -18.25 20.48 -0.70
C LEU A 323 -18.10 19.39 -1.77
N LEU A 324 -18.25 18.13 -1.39
CA LEU A 324 -18.20 16.99 -2.33
C LEU A 324 -19.36 17.02 -3.32
N GLU A 325 -20.60 17.15 -2.83
CA GLU A 325 -21.80 17.11 -3.68
C GLU A 325 -21.95 18.36 -4.56
N SER A 326 -21.29 19.46 -4.20
CA SER A 326 -21.20 20.65 -5.06
C SER A 326 -20.33 20.48 -6.31
N GLY A 327 -19.61 19.36 -6.45
CA GLY A 327 -18.78 19.04 -7.63
C GLY A 327 -17.34 19.55 -7.57
N VAL A 328 -16.93 20.21 -6.48
CA VAL A 328 -15.57 20.75 -6.29
C VAL A 328 -14.50 19.66 -6.42
N GLY A 329 -14.75 18.45 -5.90
CA GLY A 329 -13.80 17.33 -5.99
C GLY A 329 -13.51 16.88 -7.42
N LYS A 330 -14.50 16.93 -8.32
CA LYS A 330 -14.31 16.59 -9.75
C LYS A 330 -13.57 17.70 -10.49
N ALA A 331 -13.92 18.97 -10.22
CA ALA A 331 -13.24 20.12 -10.80
C ALA A 331 -11.74 20.16 -10.45
N VAL A 332 -11.39 19.75 -9.24
CA VAL A 332 -10.01 19.57 -8.78
C VAL A 332 -9.28 18.48 -9.58
N ALA A 333 -9.93 17.33 -9.78
CA ALA A 333 -9.35 16.20 -10.51
C ALA A 333 -9.03 16.57 -11.96
N ASP A 334 -9.98 17.21 -12.66
CA ASP A 334 -9.81 17.63 -14.06
C ASP A 334 -8.63 18.58 -14.27
N LEU A 335 -8.36 19.46 -13.29
CA LEU A 335 -7.23 20.39 -13.34
C LEU A 335 -5.88 19.66 -13.28
N ALA A 336 -5.80 18.56 -12.53
CA ALA A 336 -4.56 17.78 -12.37
C ALA A 336 -4.23 16.93 -13.62
N LEU A 337 -5.26 16.45 -14.34
CA LEU A 337 -5.12 15.60 -15.53
C LEU A 337 -4.44 16.31 -16.73
N GLY A 338 -4.42 17.64 -16.77
CA GLY A 338 -3.78 18.43 -17.83
C GLY A 338 -2.25 18.60 -17.68
N SER A 339 -1.61 17.98 -16.68
CA SER A 339 -0.21 18.21 -16.36
C SER A 339 0.73 17.09 -16.88
N HIS A 340 1.91 17.44 -17.38
CA HIS A 340 2.99 16.50 -17.74
C HIS A 340 3.81 16.03 -16.51
N ALA A 341 3.20 15.94 -15.33
CA ALA A 341 3.90 15.62 -14.08
C ALA A 341 4.27 14.12 -13.99
N SER A 342 5.32 13.80 -13.22
CA SER A 342 5.63 12.41 -12.84
C SER A 342 4.41 11.75 -12.18
N PRO A 343 4.14 10.44 -12.41
CA PRO A 343 2.99 9.74 -11.81
C PRO A 343 2.90 9.88 -10.29
N LEU A 344 4.04 9.88 -9.59
CA LEU A 344 4.08 10.04 -8.13
C LEU A 344 3.66 11.45 -7.70
N VAL A 345 4.13 12.47 -8.41
CA VAL A 345 3.77 13.87 -8.13
C VAL A 345 2.30 14.10 -8.48
N LEU A 346 1.83 13.55 -9.61
CA LEU A 346 0.43 13.60 -9.98
C LEU A 346 -0.46 12.97 -8.90
N ALA A 347 -0.10 11.77 -8.44
CA ALA A 347 -0.83 11.05 -7.39
C ALA A 347 -0.93 11.87 -6.10
N TRP A 348 0.20 12.44 -5.66
CA TRP A 348 0.27 13.33 -4.51
C TRP A 348 -0.56 14.61 -4.71
N THR A 349 -0.46 15.25 -5.87
CA THR A 349 -1.16 16.51 -6.15
C THR A 349 -2.67 16.31 -6.19
N VAL A 350 -3.16 15.25 -6.85
CA VAL A 350 -4.58 14.91 -6.87
C VAL A 350 -5.07 14.67 -5.43
N ALA A 351 -4.33 13.89 -4.64
CA ALA A 351 -4.67 13.63 -3.25
C ALA A 351 -4.62 14.88 -2.37
N ALA A 352 -3.63 15.75 -2.53
CA ALA A 352 -3.50 17.00 -1.80
C ALA A 352 -4.64 17.96 -2.11
N LEU A 353 -5.01 18.11 -3.38
CA LEU A 353 -6.10 18.99 -3.77
C LEU A 353 -7.45 18.45 -3.28
N ILE A 354 -7.69 17.14 -3.38
CA ILE A 354 -8.91 16.53 -2.82
C ILE A 354 -8.89 16.63 -1.29
N ARG A 355 -7.75 16.47 -0.63
CA ARG A 355 -7.63 16.65 0.83
C ARG A 355 -7.96 18.08 1.25
N VAL A 356 -7.43 19.09 0.56
CA VAL A 356 -7.75 20.50 0.82
C VAL A 356 -9.25 20.75 0.61
N ALA A 357 -9.83 20.20 -0.46
CA ALA A 357 -11.24 20.37 -0.75
C ALA A 357 -12.16 19.66 0.25
N THR A 358 -11.83 18.43 0.64
CA THR A 358 -12.74 17.54 1.40
C THR A 358 -12.44 17.49 2.89
N GLY A 359 -11.21 17.77 3.31
CA GLY A 359 -10.82 17.65 4.70
C GLY A 359 -10.78 16.21 5.23
N SER A 360 -11.00 15.16 4.43
CA SER A 360 -10.89 13.76 4.88
C SER A 360 -9.75 13.04 4.18
N ALA A 361 -8.74 12.59 4.95
CA ALA A 361 -7.59 11.86 4.43
C ALA A 361 -8.03 10.56 3.74
N THR A 362 -8.92 9.77 4.37
CA THR A 362 -9.50 8.57 3.78
C THR A 362 -10.17 8.84 2.44
N VAL A 363 -11.04 9.87 2.35
CA VAL A 363 -11.74 10.19 1.10
C VAL A 363 -10.75 10.69 0.04
N ALA A 364 -9.79 11.52 0.42
CA ALA A 364 -8.78 12.03 -0.48
C ALA A 364 -7.95 10.90 -1.07
N MET A 365 -7.49 9.96 -0.24
CA MET A 365 -6.69 8.83 -0.69
C MET A 365 -7.49 7.89 -1.59
N THR A 366 -8.69 7.47 -1.19
CA THR A 366 -9.50 6.53 -1.97
C THR A 366 -9.96 7.11 -3.30
N THR A 367 -10.39 8.37 -3.31
CA THR A 367 -10.80 9.06 -4.55
C THR A 367 -9.62 9.22 -5.50
N SER A 368 -8.47 9.64 -4.99
CA SER A 368 -7.25 9.82 -5.80
C SER A 368 -6.73 8.50 -6.34
N ALA A 369 -6.79 7.43 -5.56
CA ALA A 369 -6.44 6.09 -6.01
C ALA A 369 -7.28 5.67 -7.22
N GLY A 370 -8.60 5.86 -7.16
CA GLY A 370 -9.50 5.55 -8.29
C GLY A 370 -9.22 6.37 -9.55
N ILE A 371 -8.84 7.64 -9.40
CA ILE A 371 -8.55 8.54 -10.53
C ILE A 371 -7.19 8.25 -11.16
N VAL A 372 -6.17 8.05 -10.32
CA VAL A 372 -4.78 7.92 -10.75
C VAL A 372 -4.47 6.52 -11.26
N ALA A 373 -5.15 5.48 -10.78
CA ALA A 373 -4.91 4.10 -11.17
C ALA A 373 -4.90 3.85 -12.70
N PRO A 374 -5.93 4.26 -13.48
CA PRO A 374 -5.92 4.06 -14.94
C PRO A 374 -4.81 4.86 -15.65
N ILE A 375 -4.39 5.99 -15.09
CA ILE A 375 -3.34 6.85 -15.64
C ILE A 375 -1.96 6.23 -15.40
N ALA A 376 -1.72 5.78 -14.17
CA ALA A 376 -0.51 5.07 -13.80
C ALA A 376 -0.32 3.81 -14.64
N ALA A 377 -1.39 3.05 -14.87
CA ALA A 377 -1.36 1.85 -15.74
C ALA A 377 -0.94 2.16 -17.19
N ALA A 378 -1.16 3.38 -17.67
CA ALA A 378 -0.79 3.81 -19.03
C ALA A 378 0.65 4.35 -19.12
N ILE A 379 1.35 4.57 -18.00
CA ILE A 379 2.71 5.12 -17.94
C ILE A 379 3.70 4.02 -17.53
N PRO A 380 4.52 3.49 -18.47
CA PRO A 380 5.49 2.44 -18.16
C PRO A 380 6.49 2.86 -17.07
N GLY A 381 6.77 1.98 -16.11
CA GLY A 381 7.79 2.18 -15.08
C GLY A 381 7.34 2.88 -13.78
N SER A 382 6.03 3.13 -13.59
CA SER A 382 5.51 3.61 -12.31
C SER A 382 5.49 2.50 -11.25
N ASN A 383 6.24 2.67 -10.16
CA ASN A 383 6.22 1.74 -9.05
C ASN A 383 4.89 1.86 -8.26
N ALA A 384 4.08 0.80 -8.27
CA ALA A 384 2.74 0.79 -7.69
C ALA A 384 2.77 1.01 -6.17
N GLU A 385 3.76 0.43 -5.48
CA GLU A 385 3.93 0.58 -4.04
C GLU A 385 4.23 2.06 -3.70
N LEU A 386 5.12 2.71 -4.46
CA LEU A 386 5.42 4.14 -4.26
C LEU A 386 4.24 5.06 -4.62
N LEU A 387 3.38 4.67 -5.57
CA LEU A 387 2.14 5.38 -5.84
C LEU A 387 1.20 5.35 -4.64
N VAL A 388 1.08 4.23 -3.93
CA VAL A 388 0.31 4.15 -2.67
C VAL A 388 0.84 5.18 -1.67
N LEU A 389 2.16 5.20 -1.46
CA LEU A 389 2.80 6.12 -0.51
C LEU A 389 2.63 7.59 -0.92
N ALA A 390 2.78 7.90 -2.20
CA ALA A 390 2.63 9.27 -2.71
C ALA A 390 1.19 9.78 -2.57
N THR A 391 0.19 8.94 -2.92
CA THR A 391 -1.22 9.24 -2.71
C THR A 391 -1.55 9.41 -1.24
N GLY A 392 -0.99 8.53 -0.39
CA GLY A 392 -1.12 8.58 1.06
C GLY A 392 -0.57 9.87 1.65
N ALA A 393 0.66 10.24 1.30
CA ALA A 393 1.29 11.49 1.71
C ALA A 393 0.48 12.71 1.23
N GLY A 394 -0.02 12.70 -0.01
CA GLY A 394 -0.86 13.77 -0.54
C GLY A 394 -2.18 13.92 0.23
N SER A 395 -2.74 12.81 0.72
CA SER A 395 -3.95 12.84 1.56
C SER A 395 -3.73 13.47 2.95
N LEU A 396 -2.48 13.73 3.34
CA LEU A 396 -2.08 14.30 4.62
C LEU A 396 -1.44 15.67 4.40
N VAL A 397 -2.13 16.61 3.73
CA VAL A 397 -1.61 17.97 3.47
C VAL A 397 -2.67 18.99 3.86
N LEU A 398 -2.25 20.10 4.47
CA LEU A 398 -3.08 21.29 4.71
C LEU A 398 -4.45 20.93 5.33
N SER A 399 -4.44 20.06 6.34
CA SER A 399 -5.64 19.72 7.11
C SER A 399 -6.13 20.96 7.87
N HIS A 400 -7.31 21.47 7.52
CA HIS A 400 -7.86 22.70 8.10
C HIS A 400 -9.28 22.49 8.64
N VAL A 401 -10.03 23.58 8.78
CA VAL A 401 -11.37 23.64 9.39
C VAL A 401 -12.44 22.70 8.78
N ASN A 402 -12.20 22.07 7.63
CA ASN A 402 -13.07 21.04 7.05
C ASN A 402 -12.71 19.61 7.50
N ASP A 403 -11.60 19.42 8.22
CA ASP A 403 -11.18 18.13 8.75
C ASP A 403 -11.70 17.91 10.18
N ALA A 404 -12.33 16.75 10.41
CA ALA A 404 -12.70 16.28 11.74
C ALA A 404 -11.48 16.20 12.69
N GLY A 405 -10.31 15.78 12.19
CA GLY A 405 -9.07 15.72 12.94
C GLY A 405 -8.62 17.09 13.46
N PHE A 406 -8.78 18.14 12.64
CA PHE A 406 -8.46 19.52 13.05
C PHE A 406 -9.23 19.92 14.32
N TRP A 407 -10.53 19.62 14.35
CA TRP A 407 -11.39 19.92 15.49
C TRP A 407 -11.09 19.03 16.69
N LEU A 408 -10.82 17.75 16.47
CA LEU A 408 -10.41 16.83 17.52
C LEU A 408 -9.17 17.35 18.26
N ILE A 409 -8.12 17.74 17.53
CA ILE A 409 -6.88 18.24 18.13
C ILE A 409 -7.08 19.61 18.79
N LYS A 410 -7.83 20.52 18.15
CA LYS A 410 -8.16 21.83 18.73
C LYS A 410 -8.80 21.66 20.11
N GLU A 411 -9.86 20.87 20.21
CA GLU A 411 -10.65 20.78 21.44
C GLU A 411 -9.89 20.03 22.55
N PHE A 412 -9.23 18.92 22.24
CA PHE A 412 -8.47 18.18 23.26
C PHE A 412 -7.29 18.97 23.80
N PHE A 413 -6.58 19.72 22.96
CA PHE A 413 -5.44 20.52 23.42
C PHE A 413 -5.86 21.91 23.92
N ASN A 414 -7.16 22.24 23.83
CA ASN A 414 -7.74 23.53 24.15
C ASN A 414 -7.04 24.70 23.42
N MET A 415 -6.78 24.51 22.12
CA MET A 415 -6.16 25.50 21.24
C MET A 415 -7.18 26.42 20.58
N THR A 416 -6.73 27.63 20.23
CA THR A 416 -7.48 28.51 19.31
C THR A 416 -7.31 28.05 17.85
N VAL A 417 -8.24 28.41 16.96
CA VAL A 417 -8.15 28.09 15.53
C VAL A 417 -6.81 28.53 14.90
N PRO A 418 -6.30 29.76 15.12
CA PRO A 418 -4.98 30.15 14.61
C PRO A 418 -3.83 29.31 15.16
N GLN A 419 -3.91 28.86 16.41
CA GLN A 419 -2.89 27.97 16.99
C GLN A 419 -2.96 26.58 16.36
N THR A 420 -4.15 26.03 16.15
CA THR A 420 -4.34 24.74 15.49
C THR A 420 -3.84 24.78 14.04
N LEU A 421 -4.09 25.89 13.31
CA LEU A 421 -3.50 26.10 11.98
C LEU A 421 -1.97 26.14 12.01
N LYS A 422 -1.36 26.71 13.05
CA LYS A 422 0.11 26.78 13.19
C LYS A 422 0.75 25.46 13.65
N THR A 423 -0.03 24.56 14.27
CA THR A 423 0.44 23.29 14.82
C THR A 423 0.02 22.12 13.96
N TRP A 424 -1.25 21.73 14.02
CA TRP A 424 -1.81 20.56 13.33
C TRP A 424 -1.72 20.68 11.80
N THR A 425 -2.18 21.79 11.21
CA THR A 425 -2.17 21.95 9.75
C THR A 425 -0.74 21.94 9.20
N VAL A 426 0.20 22.55 9.92
CA VAL A 426 1.62 22.54 9.57
C VAL A 426 2.22 21.14 9.74
N ALA A 427 1.93 20.43 10.83
CA ALA A 427 2.40 19.07 11.05
C ALA A 427 1.94 18.12 9.93
N GLU A 428 0.64 18.15 9.59
CA GLU A 428 0.09 17.42 8.44
C GLU A 428 0.83 17.81 7.16
N THR A 429 0.98 19.10 6.88
CA THR A 429 1.67 19.55 5.66
C THR A 429 3.14 19.08 5.60
N ILE A 430 3.84 19.02 6.74
CA ILE A 430 5.18 18.41 6.81
C ILE A 430 5.11 16.92 6.50
N ILE A 431 4.12 16.19 7.01
CA ILE A 431 3.90 14.77 6.67
C ILE A 431 3.75 14.60 5.17
N GLY A 432 2.84 15.36 4.55
CA GLY A 432 2.59 15.19 3.13
C GLY A 432 3.77 15.60 2.23
N ILE A 433 4.50 16.67 2.57
CA ILE A 433 5.66 17.10 1.78
C ILE A 433 6.87 16.19 2.01
N ALA A 434 7.20 15.88 3.27
CA ALA A 434 8.33 15.01 3.59
C ALA A 434 8.07 13.57 3.13
N GLY A 435 6.84 13.09 3.28
CA GLY A 435 6.40 11.79 2.76
C GLY A 435 6.58 11.68 1.25
N LEU A 436 6.20 12.72 0.48
CA LEU A 436 6.49 12.78 -0.94
C LEU A 436 8.00 12.81 -1.22
N GLY A 437 8.74 13.67 -0.54
CA GLY A 437 10.20 13.81 -0.73
C GLY A 437 10.95 12.49 -0.51
N PHE A 438 10.66 11.79 0.58
CA PHE A 438 11.24 10.48 0.86
C PHE A 438 10.75 9.39 -0.09
N THR A 439 9.49 9.44 -0.55
CA THR A 439 8.98 8.52 -1.58
C THR A 439 9.71 8.72 -2.92
N LEU A 440 10.00 9.96 -3.30
CA LEU A 440 10.81 10.30 -4.48
C LEU A 440 12.27 9.89 -4.30
N LEU A 441 12.86 10.07 -3.12
CA LEU A 441 14.21 9.57 -2.85
C LEU A 441 14.28 8.04 -2.95
N LEU A 442 13.27 7.36 -2.41
CA LEU A 442 13.18 5.91 -2.51
C LEU A 442 12.99 5.45 -3.96
N SER A 443 12.26 6.21 -4.80
CA SER A 443 12.10 5.88 -6.22
C SER A 443 13.42 5.91 -7.00
N LEU A 444 14.38 6.77 -6.61
CA LEU A 444 15.71 6.82 -7.20
C LEU A 444 16.56 5.59 -6.87
N VAL A 445 16.38 5.02 -5.67
CA VAL A 445 17.19 3.89 -5.16
C VAL A 445 16.56 2.55 -5.51
N ALA A 446 15.23 2.45 -5.43
CA ALA A 446 14.49 1.21 -5.70
C ALA A 446 14.52 0.81 -7.20
N GLY A 447 14.98 1.71 -8.07
CA GLY A 447 15.01 1.52 -9.52
C GLY A 447 13.59 1.47 -10.11
N CYS A 448 13.36 2.21 -11.18
CA CYS A 448 12.28 1.90 -12.11
C CYS A 448 12.67 0.59 -12.84
N ALA A 449 12.69 -0.55 -12.16
CA ALA A 449 12.60 -1.81 -12.85
C ALA A 449 11.20 -1.82 -13.49
N PRO A 450 11.08 -1.77 -14.82
CA PRO A 450 9.79 -1.92 -15.46
C PRO A 450 9.24 -3.27 -15.00
N ARG A 451 8.08 -3.28 -14.35
CA ARG A 451 7.30 -4.51 -14.29
C ARG A 451 6.86 -4.75 -15.72
N GLU A 452 7.42 -5.78 -16.35
CA GLU A 452 6.82 -6.31 -17.58
C GLU A 452 5.33 -6.56 -17.27
N PRO A 453 4.41 -6.14 -18.15
CA PRO A 453 2.99 -6.37 -17.91
C PRO A 453 2.79 -7.87 -17.68
N GLU A 454 2.37 -8.25 -16.47
CA GLU A 454 1.96 -9.61 -16.18
C GLU A 454 0.78 -9.94 -17.09
N LEU A 455 1.07 -10.58 -18.22
CA LEU A 455 0.10 -11.22 -19.10
C LEU A 455 -0.38 -12.52 -18.43
N SER A 456 -0.79 -12.44 -17.16
CA SER A 456 -1.24 -13.59 -16.38
C SER A 456 -2.74 -13.80 -16.57
N ALA A 457 -3.12 -14.92 -17.19
CA ALA A 457 -4.43 -15.52 -17.00
C ALA A 457 -4.44 -16.22 -15.63
N GLN A 458 -5.60 -16.35 -14.94
CA GLN A 458 -5.68 -16.90 -13.57
C GLN A 458 -4.82 -18.16 -13.38
N GLY A 459 -3.76 -18.03 -12.56
CA GLY A 459 -2.83 -19.12 -12.22
C GLY A 459 -1.76 -19.46 -13.27
N TRP A 460 -1.83 -18.91 -14.49
CA TRP A 460 -0.82 -19.11 -15.53
C TRP A 460 0.28 -18.05 -15.45
N ILE A 461 1.50 -18.53 -15.40
CA ILE A 461 2.74 -17.77 -15.44
C ILE A 461 3.24 -17.78 -16.88
N ASP A 462 3.43 -16.61 -17.45
CA ASP A 462 4.08 -16.47 -18.75
C ASP A 462 5.59 -16.69 -18.60
N VAL A 463 6.12 -17.66 -19.33
CA VAL A 463 7.56 -18.00 -19.36
C VAL A 463 8.15 -17.72 -20.73
N THR A 464 7.50 -16.86 -21.51
CA THR A 464 7.96 -16.39 -22.80
C THR A 464 8.91 -15.21 -22.63
N ALA A 465 10.05 -15.27 -23.31
CA ALA A 465 10.96 -14.16 -23.43
C ALA A 465 10.35 -13.04 -24.29
N THR A 466 10.30 -11.83 -23.75
CA THR A 466 9.90 -10.63 -24.50
C THR A 466 10.96 -10.31 -25.56
N LEU A 467 10.56 -10.27 -26.83
CA LEU A 467 11.47 -9.92 -27.92
C LEU A 467 11.66 -8.40 -28.01
N ASP A 468 12.91 -7.95 -27.92
CA ASP A 468 13.34 -6.56 -28.10
C ASP A 468 14.62 -6.57 -28.96
N PRO A 469 14.59 -6.05 -30.20
CA PRO A 469 15.75 -5.97 -31.07
C PRO A 469 16.97 -5.26 -30.45
N ALA A 470 16.76 -4.39 -29.45
CA ALA A 470 17.84 -3.67 -28.78
C ALA A 470 18.54 -4.48 -27.68
N ARG A 471 17.92 -5.55 -27.17
CA ARG A 471 18.38 -6.24 -25.95
C ARG A 471 18.42 -7.75 -26.06
N THR A 472 17.48 -8.35 -26.78
CA THR A 472 17.38 -9.81 -26.90
C THR A 472 18.67 -10.35 -27.51
N PRO A 473 19.42 -11.22 -26.80
CA PRO A 473 20.61 -11.82 -27.36
C PRO A 473 20.23 -12.73 -28.53
N ILE A 474 21.06 -12.69 -29.55
CA ILE A 474 20.98 -13.52 -30.74
C ILE A 474 22.17 -14.46 -30.71
N TYR A 475 21.99 -15.70 -31.18
CA TYR A 475 23.08 -16.66 -31.26
C TYR A 475 24.20 -16.08 -32.15
N GLU A 476 25.45 -16.26 -31.74
CA GLU A 476 26.58 -15.68 -32.48
C GLU A 476 26.64 -16.22 -33.91
N GLY A 477 26.44 -15.34 -34.90
CA GLY A 477 26.40 -15.69 -36.33
C GLY A 477 25.00 -15.60 -36.96
N ASP A 478 23.94 -15.51 -36.15
CA ASP A 478 22.56 -15.44 -36.65
C ASP A 478 22.17 -14.03 -37.12
N ALA A 479 21.12 -13.97 -37.94
CA ALA A 479 20.61 -12.72 -38.48
C ALA A 479 20.03 -11.82 -37.37
N PRO A 480 20.28 -10.49 -37.42
CA PRO A 480 19.76 -9.58 -36.42
C PRO A 480 18.23 -9.46 -36.50
N MET A 481 17.61 -9.26 -35.34
CA MET A 481 16.20 -8.96 -35.23
C MET A 481 15.92 -7.51 -35.63
N ARG A 482 14.84 -7.26 -36.38
CA ARG A 482 14.40 -5.93 -36.77
C ARG A 482 12.89 -5.81 -36.71
N PHE A 483 12.39 -4.86 -35.93
CA PHE A 483 10.97 -4.53 -35.82
C PHE A 483 10.72 -3.14 -36.39
N ASP A 484 10.00 -3.08 -37.50
CA ASP A 484 9.71 -1.85 -38.23
C ASP A 484 8.23 -1.48 -38.12
N PHE A 485 7.93 -0.22 -37.82
CA PHE A 485 6.57 0.32 -38.02
C PHE A 485 6.43 0.76 -39.47
N LEU A 486 5.70 -0.02 -40.28
CA LEU A 486 5.33 0.36 -41.66
C LEU A 486 4.29 1.49 -41.68
N LYS A 487 3.43 1.55 -40.66
CA LYS A 487 2.48 2.64 -40.38
C LYS A 487 2.36 2.83 -38.87
N ASN A 488 2.12 4.05 -38.41
CA ASN A 488 2.04 4.36 -36.99
C ASN A 488 0.99 5.44 -36.69
N MET A 489 -0.07 5.09 -35.95
CA MET A 489 -1.11 6.06 -35.59
C MET A 489 -0.60 7.22 -34.75
N LYS A 490 0.50 7.03 -34.00
CA LYS A 490 1.16 8.13 -33.27
C LYS A 490 1.78 9.17 -34.20
N GLN A 491 2.01 8.83 -35.46
CA GLN A 491 2.53 9.70 -36.51
C GLN A 491 1.44 10.19 -37.47
N GLY A 492 0.15 9.96 -37.14
CA GLY A 492 -0.99 10.43 -37.93
C GLY A 492 -1.52 9.43 -38.97
N ASP A 493 -0.95 8.23 -39.05
CA ASP A 493 -1.53 7.17 -39.88
C ASP A 493 -2.88 6.69 -39.35
N LYS A 494 -3.73 6.15 -40.23
CA LYS A 494 -5.05 5.64 -39.86
C LYS A 494 -5.03 4.32 -39.08
N LEU A 495 -3.89 3.61 -39.10
CA LEU A 495 -3.68 2.34 -38.42
C LEU A 495 -2.20 2.15 -38.13
N THR A 496 -1.89 1.38 -37.09
CA THR A 496 -0.51 0.96 -36.80
C THR A 496 -0.28 -0.40 -37.45
N LEU A 497 0.75 -0.52 -38.28
CA LEU A 497 1.13 -1.74 -38.98
C LEU A 497 2.63 -1.95 -38.80
N SER A 498 3.00 -3.12 -38.32
CA SER A 498 4.40 -3.48 -38.09
C SER A 498 4.84 -4.60 -39.02
N ALA A 499 6.13 -4.62 -39.37
CA ALA A 499 6.83 -5.75 -39.96
C ALA A 499 7.92 -6.23 -39.00
N TYR A 500 8.03 -7.55 -38.85
CA TYR A 500 9.05 -8.17 -38.01
C TYR A 500 9.94 -9.04 -38.88
N SER A 501 11.26 -8.90 -38.70
CA SER A 501 12.28 -9.77 -39.29
C SER A 501 13.12 -10.34 -38.15
N LEU A 502 13.21 -11.66 -38.07
CA LEU A 502 13.91 -12.38 -37.00
C LEU A 502 14.27 -13.78 -37.48
N GLY A 503 15.32 -14.37 -36.91
CA GLY A 503 15.62 -15.79 -37.09
C GLY A 503 14.58 -16.67 -36.41
N ALA A 504 14.36 -17.89 -36.93
CA ALA A 504 13.41 -18.85 -36.36
C ALA A 504 13.72 -19.23 -34.90
N HIS A 505 15.01 -19.11 -34.53
CA HIS A 505 15.57 -19.46 -33.22
C HIS A 505 15.79 -18.23 -32.31
N SER A 506 14.95 -17.19 -32.45
CA SER A 506 15.05 -15.97 -31.65
C SER A 506 14.16 -16.01 -30.40
N GLY A 507 14.73 -15.71 -29.24
CA GLY A 507 14.00 -15.67 -27.95
C GLY A 507 13.40 -17.03 -27.58
N THR A 508 12.18 -17.06 -27.03
CA THR A 508 11.50 -18.34 -26.79
C THR A 508 11.02 -18.95 -28.08
N HIS A 509 11.52 -20.14 -28.41
CA HIS A 509 11.22 -20.82 -29.66
C HIS A 509 11.21 -22.34 -29.50
N ILE A 510 10.68 -23.03 -30.51
CA ILE A 510 10.71 -24.49 -30.61
C ILE A 510 11.60 -24.90 -31.78
N ASP A 511 12.49 -25.85 -31.51
CA ASP A 511 13.22 -26.60 -32.52
C ASP A 511 12.42 -27.82 -32.96
N ALA A 512 12.12 -27.89 -34.26
CA ALA A 512 11.53 -29.06 -34.88
C ALA A 512 12.61 -30.07 -35.30
N PRO A 513 12.27 -31.35 -35.51
CA PRO A 513 13.25 -32.35 -35.95
C PRO A 513 14.07 -31.94 -37.18
N MET A 514 13.46 -31.22 -38.13
CA MET A 514 14.13 -30.70 -39.32
C MET A 514 15.39 -29.85 -39.03
N HIS A 515 15.49 -29.22 -37.85
CA HIS A 515 16.61 -28.35 -37.50
C HIS A 515 17.98 -29.05 -37.57
N PHE A 516 18.05 -30.31 -37.12
CA PHE A 516 19.30 -31.11 -37.18
C PHE A 516 19.14 -32.50 -37.81
N ILE A 517 17.94 -32.86 -38.29
CA ILE A 517 17.66 -34.13 -38.96
C ILE A 517 17.21 -33.84 -40.41
N ALA A 518 17.99 -34.29 -41.39
CA ALA A 518 17.81 -33.93 -42.81
C ALA A 518 16.42 -34.23 -43.41
N ASN A 519 15.68 -35.19 -42.84
CA ASN A 519 14.29 -35.51 -43.21
C ASN A 519 13.35 -35.44 -41.99
N GLY A 520 13.70 -34.64 -40.99
CA GLY A 520 12.88 -34.43 -39.81
C GLY A 520 11.60 -33.66 -40.16
N ALA A 521 10.56 -33.85 -39.35
CA ALA A 521 9.32 -33.08 -39.49
C ALA A 521 9.59 -31.57 -39.31
N PRO A 522 9.02 -30.71 -40.18
CA PRO A 522 9.04 -29.25 -39.99
C PRO A 522 8.11 -28.83 -38.84
N ILE A 523 8.23 -27.58 -38.39
CA ILE A 523 7.51 -27.05 -37.23
C ILE A 523 5.98 -27.10 -37.38
N ASP A 524 5.44 -26.99 -38.60
CA ASP A 524 4.00 -27.08 -38.84
C ASP A 524 3.43 -28.51 -38.80
N GLU A 525 4.32 -29.51 -38.77
CA GLU A 525 4.00 -30.94 -38.63
C GLU A 525 4.32 -31.50 -37.23
N VAL A 526 4.94 -30.72 -36.35
CA VAL A 526 5.17 -31.11 -34.95
C VAL A 526 3.81 -31.27 -34.24
N ALA A 527 3.60 -32.44 -33.63
CA ALA A 527 2.36 -32.72 -32.90
C ALA A 527 2.21 -31.81 -31.67
N LEU A 528 0.98 -31.44 -31.33
CA LEU A 528 0.69 -30.65 -30.13
C LEU A 528 0.85 -31.45 -28.82
N GLU A 529 0.77 -32.78 -28.90
CA GLU A 529 0.84 -33.64 -27.72
C GLU A 529 2.11 -33.40 -26.90
N PRO A 530 3.35 -33.41 -27.44
CA PRO A 530 4.55 -32.97 -26.72
C PRO A 530 4.48 -31.58 -26.09
N LEU A 531 3.72 -30.64 -26.67
CA LEU A 531 3.75 -29.22 -26.31
C LEU A 531 2.78 -28.84 -25.19
N ILE A 532 1.83 -29.72 -24.85
CA ILE A 532 0.77 -29.44 -23.87
C ILE A 532 0.67 -30.56 -22.83
N GLY A 533 0.77 -30.23 -21.55
CA GLY A 533 0.47 -31.14 -20.44
C GLY A 533 1.44 -31.04 -19.28
N ALA A 534 1.48 -32.09 -18.46
CA ALA A 534 2.34 -32.15 -17.27
C ALA A 534 3.82 -31.95 -17.63
N ALA A 535 4.48 -31.05 -16.91
CA ALA A 535 5.90 -30.78 -16.99
C ALA A 535 6.50 -30.63 -15.59
N ARG A 536 7.79 -30.91 -15.49
CA ARG A 536 8.55 -30.72 -14.26
C ARG A 536 9.66 -29.70 -14.49
N VAL A 537 9.72 -28.70 -13.63
CA VAL A 537 10.78 -27.70 -13.60
C VAL A 537 11.84 -28.18 -12.62
N ILE A 538 13.08 -28.31 -13.10
CA ILE A 538 14.25 -28.70 -12.33
C ILE A 538 15.14 -27.47 -12.17
N ALA A 539 15.48 -27.15 -10.92
CA ALA A 539 16.45 -26.10 -10.63
C ALA A 539 17.86 -26.69 -10.65
N ILE A 540 18.69 -26.24 -11.58
CA ILE A 540 20.09 -26.59 -11.71
C ILE A 540 20.93 -25.54 -10.96
N PRO A 541 21.85 -25.95 -10.06
CA PRO A 541 22.67 -25.00 -9.31
C PRO A 541 23.59 -24.17 -10.22
N ASP A 542 23.86 -22.92 -9.82
CA ASP A 542 24.69 -21.97 -10.60
C ASP A 542 26.08 -22.50 -10.92
N SER A 543 26.66 -23.34 -10.05
CA SER A 543 27.97 -23.94 -10.25
C SER A 543 28.02 -24.95 -11.40
N VAL A 544 26.86 -25.45 -11.86
CA VAL A 544 26.76 -26.47 -12.90
C VAL A 544 26.62 -25.80 -14.27
N GLN A 545 27.53 -26.15 -15.18
CA GLN A 545 27.48 -25.73 -16.58
C GLN A 545 27.02 -26.86 -17.50
N ALA A 546 27.54 -28.08 -17.31
CA ALA A 546 27.12 -29.25 -18.06
C ALA A 546 26.11 -30.05 -17.24
N ILE A 547 24.89 -30.19 -17.76
CA ILE A 547 23.88 -31.09 -17.20
C ILE A 547 24.14 -32.46 -17.82
N ASP A 548 25.05 -33.23 -17.21
CA ASP A 548 25.40 -34.60 -17.60
C ASP A 548 24.51 -35.64 -16.89
N ALA A 549 24.67 -36.92 -17.23
CA ALA A 549 23.84 -37.98 -16.64
C ALA A 549 24.03 -38.07 -15.10
N ALA A 550 25.24 -37.76 -14.60
CA ALA A 550 25.55 -37.81 -13.18
C ALA A 550 24.86 -36.68 -12.41
N GLU A 551 24.87 -35.46 -12.95
CA GLU A 551 24.13 -34.32 -12.41
C GLU A 551 22.63 -34.54 -12.49
N LEU A 552 22.12 -34.98 -13.65
CA LEU A 552 20.69 -35.24 -13.85
C LEU A 552 20.17 -36.26 -12.82
N THR A 553 20.96 -37.27 -12.45
CA THR A 553 20.58 -38.29 -11.45
C THR A 553 20.41 -37.74 -10.03
N LYS A 554 20.93 -36.55 -9.71
CA LYS A 554 20.76 -35.89 -8.41
C LYS A 554 19.39 -35.22 -8.23
N HIS A 555 18.65 -35.04 -9.32
CA HIS A 555 17.37 -34.33 -9.34
C HIS A 555 16.20 -35.30 -9.49
N ASP A 556 15.03 -34.92 -8.98
CA ASP A 556 13.81 -35.72 -9.12
C ASP A 556 13.10 -35.47 -10.46
N TRP A 557 13.54 -36.14 -11.52
CA TRP A 557 12.99 -35.97 -12.88
C TRP A 557 12.33 -37.22 -13.46
N ARG A 558 12.60 -38.40 -12.88
CA ARG A 558 12.10 -39.68 -13.40
C ARG A 558 10.58 -39.73 -13.35
N GLY A 559 9.96 -40.17 -14.44
CA GLY A 559 8.50 -40.21 -14.60
C GLY A 559 7.89 -38.90 -15.12
N ALA A 560 8.66 -37.82 -15.23
CA ALA A 560 8.21 -36.61 -15.91
C ALA A 560 8.14 -36.84 -17.43
N ARG A 561 7.03 -36.45 -18.06
CA ARG A 561 6.90 -36.50 -19.52
C ARG A 561 7.56 -35.32 -20.23
N ARG A 562 7.69 -34.18 -19.54
CA ARG A 562 8.30 -32.94 -20.06
C ARG A 562 9.18 -32.36 -18.97
N VAL A 563 10.40 -31.96 -19.33
CA VAL A 563 11.39 -31.49 -18.36
C VAL A 563 11.87 -30.11 -18.76
N LEU A 564 11.79 -29.15 -17.83
CA LEU A 564 12.26 -27.78 -18.01
C LEU A 564 13.44 -27.53 -17.06
N PHE A 565 14.56 -27.08 -17.59
CA PHE A 565 15.75 -26.76 -16.81
C PHE A 565 15.81 -25.26 -16.54
N ARG A 566 15.67 -24.90 -15.26
CA ARG A 566 15.96 -23.55 -14.76
C ARG A 566 17.42 -23.53 -14.29
N THR A 567 18.25 -22.72 -14.93
CA THR A 567 19.69 -22.69 -14.74
C THR A 567 20.19 -21.30 -14.33
N ARG A 568 21.51 -21.12 -14.32
CA ARG A 568 22.19 -19.83 -14.15
C ARG A 568 21.70 -18.75 -15.13
N SER A 569 21.17 -19.14 -16.29
CA SER A 569 20.72 -18.23 -17.33
C SER A 569 19.52 -17.39 -16.88
N SER A 570 18.53 -17.99 -16.20
CA SER A 570 17.45 -17.24 -15.55
C SER A 570 17.97 -16.25 -14.51
N LEU A 571 18.99 -16.62 -13.72
CA LEU A 571 19.52 -15.75 -12.66
C LEU A 571 20.31 -14.56 -13.18
N ARG A 572 20.91 -14.70 -14.37
CA ARG A 572 21.64 -13.62 -15.05
C ARG A 572 20.73 -12.69 -15.86
N SER A 573 19.40 -12.89 -15.83
CA SER A 573 18.44 -12.15 -16.66
C SER A 573 18.89 -12.08 -18.12
N TRP A 574 19.14 -13.24 -18.71
CA TRP A 574 19.82 -13.35 -20.01
C TRP A 574 19.22 -12.47 -21.12
N MET A 575 17.93 -12.16 -21.06
CA MET A 575 17.21 -11.30 -22.01
C MET A 575 17.66 -9.84 -22.06
N ASP A 576 18.31 -9.33 -21.01
CA ASP A 576 18.80 -7.94 -20.92
C ASP A 576 20.34 -7.87 -20.97
N SER A 577 20.99 -8.83 -21.65
CA SER A 577 22.45 -8.95 -21.64
C SER A 577 23.02 -9.38 -22.98
N ALA A 578 24.33 -9.15 -23.17
CA ALA A 578 25.06 -9.66 -24.33
C ALA A 578 25.05 -11.21 -24.34
N PHE A 579 25.24 -11.79 -25.52
CA PHE A 579 25.39 -13.24 -25.69
C PHE A 579 26.50 -13.79 -24.77
N HIS A 580 26.15 -14.77 -23.94
CA HIS A 580 27.07 -15.46 -23.03
C HIS A 580 27.49 -16.78 -23.67
N LYS A 581 28.77 -17.14 -23.55
CA LYS A 581 29.32 -18.41 -24.06
C LYS A 581 29.37 -19.50 -22.99
N ASP A 582 29.18 -19.15 -21.73
CA ASP A 582 29.29 -20.01 -20.55
C ASP A 582 27.92 -20.41 -19.96
N PHE A 583 26.87 -20.40 -20.78
CA PHE A 583 25.54 -20.85 -20.38
C PHE A 583 25.53 -22.35 -20.05
N ALA A 584 24.54 -22.76 -19.25
CA ALA A 584 24.36 -24.16 -18.93
C ALA A 584 23.75 -24.90 -20.12
N TYR A 585 24.26 -26.09 -20.43
CA TYR A 585 23.84 -26.91 -21.57
C TYR A 585 23.56 -28.34 -21.13
N ILE A 586 22.83 -29.09 -21.96
CA ILE A 586 22.54 -30.51 -21.73
C ILE A 586 23.63 -31.32 -22.43
N ALA A 587 24.33 -32.18 -21.69
CA ALA A 587 25.35 -33.03 -22.28
C ALA A 587 24.71 -34.24 -23.03
N PRO A 588 25.39 -34.82 -24.02
CA PRO A 588 24.81 -35.88 -24.85
C PRO A 588 24.35 -37.13 -24.07
N ASP A 589 25.04 -37.48 -23.00
CA ASP A 589 24.67 -38.61 -22.13
C ASP A 589 23.39 -38.35 -21.33
N ALA A 590 23.17 -37.12 -20.85
CA ALA A 590 21.91 -36.69 -20.25
C ALA A 590 20.77 -36.65 -21.26
N ALA A 591 21.02 -36.15 -22.47
CA ALA A 591 20.04 -36.14 -23.55
C ALA A 591 19.57 -37.56 -23.91
N GLN A 592 20.52 -38.50 -24.00
CA GLN A 592 20.22 -39.92 -24.23
C GLN A 592 19.38 -40.52 -23.11
N LEU A 593 19.75 -40.22 -21.85
CA LEU A 593 19.04 -40.70 -20.67
C LEU A 593 17.60 -40.17 -20.60
N LEU A 594 17.36 -38.89 -20.92
CA LEU A 594 16.02 -38.30 -21.01
C LEU A 594 15.20 -38.98 -22.11
N ALA A 595 15.78 -39.17 -23.30
CA ALA A 595 15.10 -39.79 -24.43
C ALA A 595 14.72 -41.26 -24.15
N ASP A 596 15.61 -42.05 -23.57
CA ASP A 596 15.35 -43.45 -23.24
C ASP A 596 14.36 -43.61 -22.07
N ALA A 597 14.23 -42.59 -21.21
CA ALA A 597 13.22 -42.55 -20.15
C ALA A 597 11.82 -42.14 -20.63
N GLY A 598 11.63 -41.85 -21.92
CA GLY A 598 10.34 -41.51 -22.51
C GLY A 598 9.90 -40.05 -22.30
N VAL A 599 10.85 -39.15 -22.04
CA VAL A 599 10.61 -37.70 -22.08
C VAL A 599 10.22 -37.32 -23.51
N VAL A 600 9.16 -36.52 -23.65
CA VAL A 600 8.63 -36.08 -24.96
C VAL A 600 8.86 -34.60 -25.24
N LEU A 601 9.34 -33.81 -24.28
CA LEU A 601 9.76 -32.43 -24.50
C LEU A 601 10.84 -32.04 -23.49
N VAL A 602 11.85 -31.31 -23.96
CA VAL A 602 12.89 -30.71 -23.13
C VAL A 602 12.87 -29.20 -23.31
N GLY A 603 12.92 -28.44 -22.21
CA GLY A 603 13.01 -26.99 -22.26
C GLY A 603 14.19 -26.45 -21.47
N VAL A 604 14.80 -25.37 -21.96
CA VAL A 604 15.93 -24.70 -21.33
C VAL A 604 15.70 -23.18 -21.28
N ASP A 605 16.26 -22.54 -20.26
CA ASP A 605 16.15 -21.10 -20.02
C ASP A 605 17.28 -20.29 -20.66
N TYR A 606 17.76 -20.75 -21.83
CA TYR A 606 18.71 -20.03 -22.68
C TYR A 606 18.50 -20.37 -24.15
N ILE A 607 19.05 -19.57 -25.05
CA ILE A 607 18.87 -19.67 -26.51
C ILE A 607 19.63 -20.83 -27.17
N SER A 608 20.13 -21.79 -26.38
CA SER A 608 20.65 -23.07 -26.87
C SER A 608 20.70 -24.10 -25.75
N ALA A 609 20.34 -25.34 -26.05
CA ALA A 609 20.52 -26.52 -25.20
C ALA A 609 21.89 -27.19 -25.38
N GLU A 610 22.67 -26.79 -26.38
CA GLU A 610 23.96 -27.39 -26.76
C GLU A 610 25.15 -26.55 -26.29
N GLN A 611 26.29 -27.21 -26.05
CA GLN A 611 27.49 -26.50 -25.65
C GLN A 611 27.94 -25.51 -26.74
N PHE A 612 28.21 -24.25 -26.35
CA PHE A 612 28.77 -23.27 -27.26
C PHE A 612 30.10 -23.76 -27.87
N GLY A 613 30.19 -23.78 -29.20
CA GLY A 613 31.39 -24.23 -29.92
C GLY A 613 31.61 -25.75 -29.91
N ALA A 614 30.58 -26.55 -29.62
CA ALA A 614 30.67 -28.01 -29.72
C ALA A 614 31.12 -28.45 -31.13
N ALA A 615 31.97 -29.48 -31.19
CA ALA A 615 32.46 -30.03 -32.46
C ALA A 615 31.34 -30.71 -33.30
N ALA A 616 30.24 -31.10 -32.65
CA ALA A 616 29.04 -31.64 -33.29
C ALA A 616 27.80 -31.36 -32.41
N PRO A 617 26.62 -31.12 -33.00
CA PRO A 617 25.38 -30.82 -32.28
C PRO A 617 24.72 -32.11 -31.77
N ARG A 618 25.43 -32.86 -30.93
CA ARG A 618 25.03 -34.20 -30.48
C ARG A 618 23.76 -34.16 -29.64
N THR A 619 23.59 -33.16 -28.78
CA THR A 619 22.40 -33.03 -27.93
C THR A 619 21.15 -32.82 -28.77
N HIS A 620 21.20 -31.89 -29.73
CA HIS A 620 20.10 -31.70 -30.67
C HIS A 620 19.82 -32.95 -31.50
N GLN A 621 20.86 -33.59 -32.06
CA GLN A 621 20.70 -34.82 -32.85
C GLN A 621 20.04 -35.96 -32.07
N ILE A 622 20.37 -36.13 -30.79
CA ILE A 622 19.80 -37.17 -29.94
C ILE A 622 18.32 -36.90 -29.67
N LEU A 623 17.97 -35.70 -29.21
CA LEU A 623 16.59 -35.35 -28.85
C LEU A 623 15.69 -35.28 -30.10
N LEU A 624 16.09 -34.48 -31.08
CA LEU A 624 15.33 -34.28 -32.32
C LEU A 624 15.26 -35.56 -33.16
N GLY A 625 16.31 -36.38 -33.16
CA GLY A 625 16.33 -37.68 -33.83
C GLY A 625 15.36 -38.70 -33.23
N ARG A 626 14.94 -38.51 -31.97
CA ARG A 626 13.87 -39.27 -31.31
C ARG A 626 12.51 -38.57 -31.39
N GLY A 627 12.39 -37.48 -32.13
CA GLY A 627 11.16 -36.70 -32.27
C GLY A 627 10.79 -35.90 -31.01
N ILE A 628 11.75 -35.61 -30.14
CA ILE A 628 11.56 -34.83 -28.91
C ILE A 628 11.86 -33.36 -29.24
N PRO A 629 10.85 -32.49 -29.38
CA PRO A 629 11.07 -31.06 -29.60
C PRO A 629 11.78 -30.42 -28.40
N ILE A 630 12.60 -29.41 -28.70
CA ILE A 630 13.34 -28.63 -27.71
C ILE A 630 12.71 -27.23 -27.65
N VAL A 631 12.44 -26.75 -26.43
CA VAL A 631 11.98 -25.38 -26.19
C VAL A 631 13.12 -24.58 -25.61
N GLU A 632 13.67 -23.68 -26.40
CA GLU A 632 14.81 -22.86 -25.99
C GLU A 632 14.35 -21.44 -25.66
N GLY A 633 15.17 -20.73 -24.89
CA GLY A 633 14.95 -19.34 -24.53
C GLY A 633 13.74 -19.10 -23.63
N LEU A 634 13.44 -19.99 -22.68
CA LEU A 634 12.39 -19.76 -21.69
C LEU A 634 12.79 -18.71 -20.64
N ASP A 635 11.83 -17.90 -20.19
CA ASP A 635 11.98 -17.09 -18.98
C ASP A 635 11.45 -17.84 -17.74
N LEU A 636 12.34 -18.57 -17.07
CA LEU A 636 12.01 -19.33 -15.86
C LEU A 636 12.30 -18.56 -14.55
N ARG A 637 12.62 -17.26 -14.61
CA ARG A 637 12.78 -16.40 -13.42
C ARG A 637 11.58 -16.45 -12.46
N PRO A 638 10.31 -16.39 -12.92
CA PRO A 638 9.15 -16.41 -12.02
C PRO A 638 8.77 -17.82 -11.53
N VAL A 639 9.48 -18.88 -11.96
CA VAL A 639 9.07 -20.28 -11.76
C VAL A 639 9.99 -20.99 -10.77
N GLN A 640 9.43 -21.65 -9.76
CA GLN A 640 10.18 -22.49 -8.80
C GLN A 640 10.30 -23.93 -9.32
N ALA A 641 11.21 -24.72 -8.77
CA ALA A 641 11.24 -26.15 -9.06
C ALA A 641 9.93 -26.82 -8.59
N GLY A 642 9.43 -27.78 -9.37
CA GLY A 642 8.19 -28.48 -9.08
C GLY A 642 7.40 -28.92 -10.31
N ASP A 643 6.17 -29.37 -10.09
CA ASP A 643 5.26 -29.85 -11.13
C ASP A 643 4.33 -28.75 -11.65
N TYR A 644 4.17 -28.70 -12.97
CA TYR A 644 3.41 -27.68 -13.68
C TYR A 644 2.57 -28.30 -14.81
N ASP A 645 1.48 -27.63 -15.17
CA ASP A 645 0.90 -27.72 -16.50
C ASP A 645 1.69 -26.79 -17.42
N LEU A 646 2.18 -27.29 -18.55
CA LEU A 646 2.89 -26.54 -19.59
C LEU A 646 2.02 -26.44 -20.84
N ILE A 647 2.04 -25.26 -21.46
CA ILE A 647 1.51 -25.03 -22.81
C ILE A 647 2.56 -24.24 -23.59
N VAL A 648 3.00 -24.79 -24.72
CA VAL A 648 3.89 -24.10 -25.68
C VAL A 648 3.23 -24.06 -27.05
N LEU A 649 3.06 -22.85 -27.60
CA LEU A 649 2.34 -22.63 -28.85
C LEU A 649 3.26 -21.90 -29.84
N PRO A 650 3.93 -22.63 -30.74
CA PRO A 650 4.76 -22.04 -31.78
C PRO A 650 3.91 -21.41 -32.88
N LEU A 651 4.48 -20.42 -33.59
CA LEU A 651 3.90 -20.00 -34.86
C LEU A 651 3.88 -21.19 -35.83
N LYS A 652 2.73 -21.42 -36.47
CA LYS A 652 2.58 -22.48 -37.46
C LYS A 652 3.16 -22.02 -38.80
N VAL A 653 4.45 -22.24 -39.02
CA VAL A 653 5.19 -21.82 -40.22
C VAL A 653 5.48 -23.03 -41.11
N LYS A 654 5.00 -23.00 -42.35
CA LYS A 654 5.03 -24.16 -43.25
C LYS A 654 6.44 -24.50 -43.73
N GLY A 655 6.93 -25.71 -43.44
CA GLY A 655 8.17 -26.25 -44.00
C GLY A 655 9.46 -25.66 -43.42
N HIS A 656 9.40 -25.10 -42.21
CA HIS A 656 10.54 -24.50 -41.53
C HIS A 656 11.00 -25.31 -40.31
N GLU A 657 12.25 -25.10 -39.93
CA GLU A 657 13.02 -25.86 -38.94
C GLU A 657 12.69 -25.51 -37.48
N GLY A 658 12.07 -24.35 -37.25
CA GLY A 658 11.69 -23.90 -35.93
C GLY A 658 10.74 -22.71 -36.01
N ALA A 659 10.25 -22.27 -34.86
CA ALA A 659 9.46 -21.04 -34.79
C ALA A 659 9.46 -20.44 -33.38
N PRO A 660 9.37 -19.09 -33.27
CA PRO A 660 9.04 -18.43 -32.02
C PRO A 660 7.75 -18.96 -31.42
N ALA A 661 7.71 -19.08 -30.10
CA ALA A 661 6.61 -19.69 -29.39
C ALA A 661 6.21 -18.89 -28.15
N ARG A 662 4.91 -18.90 -27.85
CA ARG A 662 4.41 -18.48 -26.54
C ARG A 662 4.41 -19.67 -25.60
N ALA A 663 5.05 -19.55 -24.45
CA ALA A 663 5.13 -20.59 -23.44
C ALA A 663 4.55 -20.11 -22.10
N ILE A 664 3.63 -20.88 -21.52
CA ILE A 664 3.02 -20.58 -20.22
C ILE A 664 3.01 -21.83 -19.33
N VAL A 665 3.13 -21.62 -18.02
CA VAL A 665 3.07 -22.69 -17.01
C VAL A 665 2.08 -22.38 -15.91
N ARG A 666 1.45 -23.39 -15.32
CA ARG A 666 0.60 -23.25 -14.13
C ARG A 666 0.98 -24.30 -13.11
N LYS A 667 1.19 -23.89 -11.86
CA LYS A 667 1.59 -24.81 -10.78
C LYS A 667 0.49 -25.88 -10.56
N ARG A 668 0.91 -27.14 -10.44
CA ARG A 668 0.01 -28.28 -10.17
C ARG A 668 -0.23 -28.51 -8.69
#